data_AF-D3BVD7-F1
#
_entry.id   AF-D3BVD7-F1
#
_cell.length_a   1.000
_cell.length_b   1.000
_cell.length_c   1.000
_cell.angle_alpha   90.00
_cell.angle_beta   90.00
_cell.angle_gamma   90.00
#
_symmetry.space_group_name_H-M   'P 1'
#
loop_
_entity.id
_entity.type
_entity.pdbx_description
1 polymer ?
#
loop_
_entity_poly.entity_id
_entity_poly.type
_entity_poly.pdbx_seq_one_letter_code
_entity_poly.pdbx_strand_id
1 'polypeptide(L)'
;MNTNNIEESDKLLENTLTFTDFYPFENFIVLIKNHMKENDNEQHINIILMRNIDIMYDRIVIPDKVDTQYQLIIIKSQSNLSLYLPVYTKFLNKSQSYTIKIKECKFKQVSRFDYFKQTHIINNKQYHSISRFTNSNAINDVYLVCGIDKRPVRSFFKVINQLTIIKLTKSIQKYVYKTINYKDNQKSYERAENEIKSMKLLKGNKRFVQLVDFHHDKDNQIFHIITQYCEGGDLSQKYKHLADLNIIFSESDIIKYISELFNILLDLDKHGIVHCDIKPSNIFIGEGGTLILGDFGCCKFIDQSTIIEYQDTKVFFEPPVFITSVSNSKEITDPSIFDMYSNTLINATRGTIGYISPEAMKRQYAQSCDIFSIGSTILKLLCCHPDDRNNHQLFQSTGEIKISEFRYSKQLIEFIHRLLDQSPKNRESLNQLLNQYIETVTNHHLITFNLNTPFKNSSVIITEIKFGNEFNQPLESNSLPPNLTSLSFGYSFNQILSVGVLPKSLKSLKFGYSFNQILSVGVLPISLESLKFGIEFNQILSVGVLPESLESLVFSDKFNQILSVVGVLPESLESLKFGDKFNQILSVGVLPESLQSLEFGWEFNQILSVGVLPQSMYSLIFGWEFNQILSVGVLPESLQSLAFGYSFNQILSVGVLPESLKSLVFGNEFNQILSVGVLPESLKSLVFGREFNQILSVGVLPESLESLVFGFEFNQILSVVGVLPESLKSLKFGYSFNQILSVGVLPESLKSLVFGSEFNQILSVVGVLPKSISSLIIGGIQKDSVNQSKLALNLEILEIYDDEFYPEYYSTHNLSKISDYIVDSQNNQIKGEYIIPLLLAQ
;
A
#
# COMPACT_ATOMS: atom_id res chain seq x y z
N MET A 1 23.43 -42.65 -29.14
CA MET A 1 22.50 -42.99 -28.05
C MET A 1 22.96 -42.29 -26.78
N ASN A 2 22.06 -41.55 -26.14
CA ASN A 2 21.95 -41.30 -24.70
C ASN A 2 20.71 -40.41 -24.57
N THR A 3 19.61 -41.01 -24.14
CA THR A 3 18.24 -40.47 -24.23
C THR A 3 17.65 -40.30 -22.82
N ASN A 4 18.43 -39.76 -21.89
CA ASN A 4 18.09 -39.72 -20.46
C ASN A 4 17.47 -38.38 -20.03
N ASN A 5 17.60 -37.35 -20.87
CA ASN A 5 17.20 -35.97 -20.60
C ASN A 5 15.67 -35.79 -20.70
N ILE A 6 14.98 -36.72 -21.37
CA ILE A 6 13.52 -36.76 -21.53
C ILE A 6 13.08 -38.21 -21.39
N GLU A 7 12.24 -38.48 -20.41
CA GLU A 7 11.66 -39.80 -20.13
C GLU A 7 10.16 -39.78 -20.48
N GLU A 8 9.67 -40.82 -21.15
CA GLU A 8 8.23 -41.00 -21.42
C GLU A 8 7.55 -41.56 -20.16
N SER A 9 6.45 -40.95 -19.72
CA SER A 9 5.68 -41.40 -18.56
C SER A 9 4.43 -42.20 -18.97
N ASP A 10 3.97 -43.12 -18.11
CA ASP A 10 2.86 -44.03 -18.41
C ASP A 10 1.55 -43.35 -18.85
N LYS A 11 0.84 -44.06 -19.74
CA LYS A 11 -0.29 -43.58 -20.58
C LYS A 11 -1.58 -43.12 -19.85
N LEU A 12 -1.58 -43.02 -18.52
CA LEU A 12 -2.79 -42.79 -17.71
C LEU A 12 -2.99 -41.35 -17.24
N LEU A 13 -2.10 -40.43 -17.60
CA LEU A 13 -2.20 -39.00 -17.29
C LEU A 13 -2.27 -38.18 -18.58
N GLU A 14 -3.18 -37.19 -18.60
CA GLU A 14 -3.39 -36.22 -19.69
C GLU A 14 -2.08 -35.69 -20.28
N ASN A 15 -2.06 -35.32 -21.56
CA ASN A 15 -0.86 -34.92 -22.30
C ASN A 15 -0.05 -33.82 -21.58
N THR A 16 0.99 -34.18 -20.83
CA THR A 16 1.66 -33.27 -19.89
C THR A 16 3.18 -33.28 -20.03
N LEU A 17 3.80 -32.12 -19.82
CA LEU A 17 5.23 -31.96 -19.60
C LEU A 17 5.51 -31.69 -18.12
N THR A 18 6.35 -32.51 -17.49
CA THR A 18 6.81 -32.31 -16.10
C THR A 18 8.28 -31.91 -16.14
N PHE A 19 8.66 -30.85 -15.44
CA PHE A 19 10.04 -30.34 -15.45
C PHE A 19 10.74 -30.61 -14.12
N THR A 20 11.96 -31.11 -14.18
CA THR A 20 12.77 -31.50 -13.00
C THR A 20 14.24 -31.09 -13.18
N ASP A 21 15.04 -31.23 -12.12
CA ASP A 21 16.48 -30.93 -12.12
C ASP A 21 16.85 -29.51 -12.60
N PHE A 22 16.29 -28.49 -11.94
CA PHE A 22 16.59 -27.07 -12.19
C PHE A 22 17.94 -26.63 -11.61
N TYR A 23 18.48 -25.54 -12.17
CA TYR A 23 19.59 -24.79 -11.57
C TYR A 23 19.04 -23.81 -10.51
N PRO A 24 19.68 -23.65 -9.33
CA PRO A 24 19.25 -22.67 -8.33
C PRO A 24 19.31 -21.25 -8.89
N PHE A 25 18.31 -20.42 -8.55
CA PHE A 25 18.22 -18.99 -8.88
C PHE A 25 18.22 -18.65 -10.39
N GLU A 26 17.85 -19.59 -11.26
CA GLU A 26 17.70 -19.37 -12.70
C GLU A 26 16.26 -19.57 -13.17
N ASN A 27 15.74 -18.58 -13.91
CA ASN A 27 14.39 -18.63 -14.48
C ASN A 27 14.40 -19.21 -15.91
N PHE A 28 13.39 -20.03 -16.25
CA PHE A 28 13.25 -20.63 -17.58
C PHE A 28 11.92 -20.24 -18.23
N ILE A 29 11.96 -19.88 -19.53
CA ILE A 29 10.76 -19.61 -20.34
C ILE A 29 10.48 -20.85 -21.20
N VAL A 30 9.26 -21.37 -21.17
CA VAL A 30 8.83 -22.50 -22.00
C VAL A 30 7.81 -22.06 -23.06
N LEU A 31 8.13 -22.34 -24.32
CA LEU A 31 7.31 -22.08 -25.49
C LEU A 31 7.04 -23.39 -26.25
N ILE A 32 5.88 -23.48 -26.89
CA ILE A 32 5.54 -24.57 -27.82
C ILE A 32 5.23 -23.98 -29.19
N LYS A 33 5.92 -24.44 -30.22
CA LYS A 33 5.68 -24.09 -31.61
C LYS A 33 4.96 -25.23 -32.31
N ASN A 34 3.76 -24.94 -32.82
CA ASN A 34 2.97 -25.90 -33.59
C ASN A 34 3.40 -25.92 -35.07
N HIS A 35 3.29 -27.09 -35.72
CA HIS A 35 3.68 -27.27 -37.12
C HIS A 35 2.45 -27.54 -37.99
N MET A 36 1.87 -26.48 -38.57
CA MET A 36 0.88 -26.62 -39.64
C MET A 36 1.49 -27.41 -40.81
N LYS A 37 0.77 -28.42 -41.31
CA LYS A 37 0.99 -28.90 -42.69
C LYS A 37 0.43 -27.85 -43.65
N GLU A 38 1.17 -27.61 -44.72
CA GLU A 38 0.75 -26.74 -45.82
C GLU A 38 -0.53 -27.30 -46.45
N ASN A 39 -1.63 -26.57 -46.29
CA ASN A 39 -2.78 -26.53 -47.19
C ASN A 39 -3.41 -25.15 -47.05
N ASP A 40 -3.64 -24.49 -48.19
CA ASP A 40 -4.41 -23.25 -48.37
C ASP A 40 -3.96 -22.00 -47.57
N ASN A 41 -2.88 -21.37 -48.08
CA ASN A 41 -2.61 -19.91 -48.07
C ASN A 41 -2.56 -19.09 -46.76
N GLU A 42 -2.76 -19.65 -45.56
CA GLU A 42 -2.53 -18.94 -44.29
C GLU A 42 -1.38 -19.54 -43.46
N GLN A 43 -0.18 -18.94 -43.58
CA GLN A 43 0.99 -19.30 -42.76
C GLN A 43 0.89 -18.73 -41.33
N HIS A 44 0.02 -19.31 -40.49
CA HIS A 44 -0.03 -19.00 -39.06
C HIS A 44 0.93 -19.86 -38.23
N ILE A 45 2.09 -19.28 -37.90
CA ILE A 45 3.09 -19.91 -37.03
C ILE A 45 2.70 -19.69 -35.57
N ASN A 46 1.93 -20.63 -35.03
CA ASN A 46 1.43 -20.58 -33.66
C ASN A 46 2.51 -20.99 -32.65
N ILE A 47 3.18 -19.99 -32.05
CA ILE A 47 3.99 -20.16 -30.84
C ILE A 47 3.13 -19.84 -29.62
N ILE A 48 2.89 -20.84 -28.78
CA ILE A 48 2.17 -20.73 -27.52
C ILE A 48 3.21 -20.54 -26.40
N LEU A 49 3.18 -19.40 -25.71
CA LEU A 49 3.84 -19.25 -24.42
C LEU A 49 3.09 -20.09 -23.39
N MET A 50 3.78 -21.00 -22.72
CA MET A 50 3.15 -21.92 -21.77
C MET A 50 3.23 -21.40 -20.34
N ARG A 51 4.42 -20.95 -19.89
CA ARG A 51 4.68 -20.24 -18.62
C ARG A 51 6.17 -19.89 -18.45
N ASN A 52 6.48 -19.07 -17.45
CA ASN A 52 7.80 -19.10 -16.78
C ASN A 52 7.80 -20.26 -15.79
N ILE A 53 8.94 -20.92 -15.63
CA ILE A 53 9.16 -22.00 -14.66
C ILE A 53 10.31 -21.63 -13.72
N ASP A 54 10.12 -21.92 -12.44
CA ASP A 54 11.10 -21.78 -11.36
C ASP A 54 11.23 -23.11 -10.57
N ILE A 55 12.14 -23.18 -9.58
CA ILE A 55 12.56 -24.39 -8.85
C ILE A 55 11.45 -25.24 -8.17
N MET A 56 10.22 -24.75 -8.08
CA MET A 56 9.06 -25.42 -7.47
C MET A 56 8.26 -26.26 -8.50
N TYR A 57 8.83 -27.38 -8.98
CA TYR A 57 8.16 -28.47 -9.73
C TYR A 57 6.94 -28.09 -10.62
N ASP A 58 7.15 -27.39 -11.73
CA ASP A 58 6.05 -27.11 -12.68
C ASP A 58 5.64 -28.31 -13.55
N ARG A 59 4.33 -28.53 -13.61
CA ARG A 59 3.63 -29.49 -14.47
C ARG A 59 2.78 -28.73 -15.49
N ILE A 60 3.13 -28.83 -16.79
CA ILE A 60 2.49 -28.07 -17.89
C ILE A 60 1.66 -29.00 -18.77
N VAL A 61 0.33 -28.91 -18.68
CA VAL A 61 -0.60 -29.65 -19.55
C VAL A 61 -0.63 -29.03 -20.95
N ILE A 62 -0.54 -29.84 -21.99
CA ILE A 62 -0.53 -29.42 -23.40
C ILE A 62 -1.97 -29.19 -23.90
N PRO A 63 -2.38 -27.95 -24.26
CA PRO A 63 -3.74 -27.68 -24.72
C PRO A 63 -4.13 -28.47 -25.96
N ASP A 64 -5.40 -28.88 -26.10
CA ASP A 64 -5.78 -29.69 -27.28
C ASP A 64 -5.68 -28.97 -28.63
N LYS A 65 -5.32 -27.67 -28.65
CA LYS A 65 -5.05 -26.88 -29.88
C LYS A 65 -3.67 -27.15 -30.49
N VAL A 66 -2.79 -27.83 -29.78
CA VAL A 66 -1.51 -28.32 -30.32
C VAL A 66 -1.79 -29.55 -31.17
N ASP A 67 -1.11 -29.71 -32.31
CA ASP A 67 -1.29 -30.86 -33.19
C ASP A 67 -0.68 -32.14 -32.60
N THR A 68 -0.77 -33.25 -33.34
CA THR A 68 -0.19 -34.54 -32.93
C THR A 68 1.32 -34.49 -32.70
N GLN A 69 2.03 -33.53 -33.31
CA GLN A 69 3.46 -33.27 -33.11
C GLN A 69 3.73 -31.77 -32.94
N TYR A 70 4.65 -31.41 -32.05
CA TYR A 70 5.02 -30.01 -31.79
C TYR A 70 6.51 -29.86 -31.45
N GLN A 71 7.03 -28.65 -31.58
CA GLN A 71 8.39 -28.29 -31.17
C GLN A 71 8.35 -27.56 -29.82
N LEU A 72 8.82 -28.21 -28.77
CA LEU A 72 9.14 -27.60 -27.48
C LEU A 72 10.39 -26.72 -27.62
N ILE A 73 10.36 -25.55 -27.00
CA ILE A 73 11.46 -24.57 -26.96
C ILE A 73 11.61 -24.09 -25.51
N ILE A 74 12.79 -24.23 -24.93
CA ILE A 74 13.12 -23.77 -23.57
C ILE A 74 14.22 -22.72 -23.68
N ILE A 75 14.05 -21.58 -23.02
CA ILE A 75 15.01 -20.47 -23.01
C ILE A 75 15.45 -20.21 -21.57
N LYS A 76 16.77 -20.21 -21.35
CA LYS A 76 17.37 -19.90 -20.05
C LYS A 76 17.51 -18.38 -19.89
N SER A 77 16.86 -17.80 -18.88
CA SER A 77 16.88 -16.36 -18.61
C SER A 77 18.11 -15.98 -17.77
N GLN A 78 19.14 -15.44 -18.41
CA GLN A 78 20.32 -14.90 -17.73
C GLN A 78 20.11 -13.44 -17.31
N SER A 79 20.62 -13.09 -16.12
CA SER A 79 20.57 -11.74 -15.54
C SER A 79 21.61 -10.77 -16.11
N ASN A 80 22.63 -11.26 -16.83
CA ASN A 80 23.76 -10.46 -17.33
C ASN A 80 23.72 -10.19 -18.84
N LEU A 81 24.44 -9.14 -19.24
CA LEU A 81 24.46 -8.41 -20.53
C LEU A 81 24.92 -9.20 -21.79
N SER A 82 24.66 -10.50 -21.91
CA SER A 82 25.06 -11.28 -23.09
C SER A 82 24.11 -11.09 -24.30
N LEU A 83 24.67 -11.04 -25.51
CA LEU A 83 23.93 -10.94 -26.78
C LEU A 83 23.29 -12.27 -27.24
N TYR A 84 23.53 -13.35 -26.49
CA TYR A 84 23.19 -14.72 -26.85
C TYR A 84 22.26 -15.34 -25.81
N LEU A 85 21.14 -15.90 -26.25
CA LEU A 85 20.25 -16.68 -25.40
C LEU A 85 20.63 -18.16 -25.49
N PRO A 86 20.81 -18.87 -24.36
CA PRO A 86 20.88 -20.33 -24.37
C PRO A 86 19.46 -20.88 -24.62
N VAL A 87 19.28 -21.55 -25.76
CA VAL A 87 18.00 -22.13 -26.20
C VAL A 87 18.14 -23.65 -26.38
N TYR A 88 17.19 -24.40 -25.84
CA TYR A 88 17.03 -25.84 -26.06
C TYR A 88 15.74 -26.09 -26.85
N THR A 89 15.75 -27.08 -27.75
CA THR A 89 14.61 -27.40 -28.62
C THR A 89 14.43 -28.89 -28.80
N LYS A 90 13.19 -29.38 -28.78
CA LYS A 90 12.87 -30.80 -29.01
C LYS A 90 11.53 -30.97 -29.73
N PHE A 91 11.45 -31.91 -30.65
CA PHE A 91 10.17 -32.38 -31.21
C PHE A 91 9.56 -33.46 -30.30
N LEU A 92 8.28 -33.31 -29.99
CA LEU A 92 7.51 -34.17 -29.09
C LEU A 92 6.14 -34.51 -29.72
N ASN A 93 5.58 -35.67 -29.36
CA ASN A 93 4.24 -36.08 -29.78
C ASN A 93 3.24 -35.74 -28.68
N LYS A 94 2.05 -35.26 -29.06
CA LYS A 94 1.00 -34.92 -28.09
C LYS A 94 0.35 -36.15 -27.45
N SER A 95 0.43 -37.33 -28.05
CA SER A 95 -0.12 -38.58 -27.51
C SER A 95 0.73 -39.22 -26.40
N GLN A 96 1.70 -38.49 -25.86
CA GLN A 96 2.67 -38.94 -24.86
C GLN A 96 2.88 -37.81 -23.84
N SER A 97 3.10 -38.20 -22.58
CA SER A 97 3.52 -37.30 -21.50
C SER A 97 5.01 -37.50 -21.23
N TYR A 98 5.72 -36.43 -20.89
CA TYR A 98 7.18 -36.42 -20.81
C TYR A 98 7.69 -35.74 -19.53
N THR A 99 8.69 -36.35 -18.89
CA THR A 99 9.49 -35.71 -17.83
C THR A 99 10.78 -35.17 -18.44
N ILE A 100 11.12 -33.90 -18.20
CA ILE A 100 12.24 -33.18 -18.81
C ILE A 100 13.21 -32.71 -17.73
N LYS A 101 14.45 -33.20 -17.75
CA LYS A 101 15.51 -32.84 -16.81
C LYS A 101 16.28 -31.62 -17.33
N ILE A 102 16.12 -30.46 -16.68
CA ILE A 102 16.65 -29.18 -17.17
C ILE A 102 18.18 -29.13 -17.17
N LYS A 103 18.86 -29.60 -16.11
CA LYS A 103 20.33 -29.71 -16.04
C LYS A 103 20.94 -30.58 -17.12
N GLU A 104 20.21 -31.56 -17.65
CA GLU A 104 20.68 -32.42 -18.74
C GLU A 104 20.46 -31.79 -20.12
N CYS A 105 19.62 -30.75 -20.25
CA CYS A 105 19.30 -30.14 -21.54
C CYS A 105 20.52 -29.39 -22.12
N LYS A 106 21.01 -29.82 -23.30
CA LYS A 106 22.12 -29.17 -24.00
C LYS A 106 21.64 -27.90 -24.71
N PHE A 107 21.57 -26.79 -23.97
CA PHE A 107 21.27 -25.46 -24.51
C PHE A 107 22.33 -25.01 -25.52
N LYS A 108 21.89 -24.53 -26.68
CA LYS A 108 22.74 -23.89 -27.69
C LYS A 108 22.71 -22.39 -27.48
N GLN A 109 23.86 -21.72 -27.50
CA GLN A 109 23.89 -20.25 -27.58
C GLN A 109 23.44 -19.83 -28.99
N VAL A 110 22.38 -19.04 -29.07
CA VAL A 110 21.89 -18.44 -30.32
C VAL A 110 21.81 -16.93 -30.12
N SER A 111 22.15 -16.14 -31.15
CA SER A 111 21.96 -14.69 -31.06
C SER A 111 20.48 -14.41 -30.82
N ARG A 112 20.17 -13.46 -29.92
CA ARG A 112 18.77 -13.14 -29.56
C ARG A 112 17.92 -12.75 -30.77
N PHE A 113 18.56 -12.23 -31.83
CA PHE A 113 17.92 -11.78 -33.05
C PHE A 113 17.66 -12.92 -34.05
N ASP A 114 18.54 -13.92 -34.18
CA ASP A 114 18.44 -14.89 -35.28
C ASP A 114 17.46 -16.03 -35.02
N TYR A 115 17.27 -16.44 -33.76
CA TYR A 115 16.40 -17.59 -33.44
C TYR A 115 14.93 -17.38 -33.86
N PHE A 116 14.44 -16.13 -33.78
CA PHE A 116 13.08 -15.75 -34.16
C PHE A 116 13.01 -14.98 -35.50
N LYS A 117 14.08 -14.95 -36.31
CA LYS A 117 14.03 -14.41 -37.67
C LYS A 117 13.21 -15.32 -38.57
N GLN A 118 11.90 -15.10 -38.56
CA GLN A 118 11.00 -15.57 -39.59
C GLN A 118 10.70 -14.40 -40.53
N THR A 119 11.10 -14.56 -41.79
CA THR A 119 10.69 -13.67 -42.87
C THR A 119 9.23 -13.96 -43.20
N HIS A 120 8.35 -12.99 -42.95
CA HIS A 120 6.97 -13.09 -43.42
C HIS A 120 6.90 -12.61 -44.87
N ILE A 121 6.48 -13.50 -45.78
CA ILE A 121 6.19 -13.12 -47.16
C ILE A 121 4.69 -12.82 -47.23
N ILE A 122 4.34 -11.56 -47.51
CA ILE A 122 2.96 -11.13 -47.70
C ILE A 122 2.91 -10.43 -49.06
N ASN A 123 2.01 -10.87 -49.96
CA ASN A 123 1.87 -10.33 -51.32
C ASN A 123 3.20 -10.22 -52.09
N ASN A 124 4.02 -11.29 -52.07
CA ASN A 124 5.35 -11.36 -52.70
C ASN A 124 6.38 -10.28 -52.27
N LYS A 125 6.14 -9.57 -51.15
CA LYS A 125 7.15 -8.73 -50.49
C LYS A 125 7.60 -9.36 -49.17
N GLN A 126 8.90 -9.23 -48.90
CA GLN A 126 9.57 -9.82 -47.75
C GLN A 126 9.57 -8.84 -46.57
N TYR A 127 8.73 -9.08 -45.58
CA TYR A 127 8.66 -8.30 -44.35
C TYR A 127 9.51 -8.94 -43.25
N HIS A 128 10.21 -8.09 -42.51
CA HIS A 128 10.99 -8.50 -41.34
C HIS A 128 10.15 -8.28 -40.06
N SER A 129 10.53 -8.93 -38.95
CA SER A 129 9.96 -8.71 -37.60
C SER A 129 9.62 -7.24 -37.36
N ILE A 130 8.39 -6.92 -36.90
CA ILE A 130 7.81 -5.56 -36.88
C ILE A 130 8.85 -4.54 -36.43
N SER A 131 9.39 -3.83 -37.43
CA SER A 131 10.62 -3.08 -37.26
C SER A 131 10.32 -1.73 -36.62
N ARG A 132 10.98 -1.46 -35.50
CA ARG A 132 11.40 -0.13 -35.03
C ARG A 132 10.39 1.00 -35.30
N PHE A 133 9.60 1.34 -34.29
CA PHE A 133 8.76 2.54 -34.29
C PHE A 133 9.65 3.78 -34.49
N THR A 134 9.73 4.30 -35.72
CA THR A 134 10.67 5.37 -36.12
C THR A 134 10.37 6.74 -35.52
N ASN A 135 9.27 6.86 -34.77
CA ASN A 135 8.76 8.12 -34.24
C ASN A 135 9.10 8.36 -32.75
N SER A 136 9.77 7.43 -32.05
CA SER A 136 10.14 7.62 -30.64
C SER A 136 11.64 7.42 -30.38
N ASN A 137 12.27 8.42 -29.75
CA ASN A 137 13.67 8.34 -29.30
C ASN A 137 13.87 7.46 -28.04
N ALA A 138 12.79 6.85 -27.54
CA ALA A 138 12.76 6.21 -26.22
C ALA A 138 12.83 4.68 -26.27
N ILE A 139 12.36 4.04 -27.35
CA ILE A 139 12.24 2.57 -27.44
C ILE A 139 12.85 2.09 -28.76
N ASN A 140 14.15 1.85 -28.75
CA ASN A 140 14.87 1.43 -29.97
C ASN A 140 14.58 -0.02 -30.40
N ASP A 141 14.17 -0.90 -29.48
CA ASP A 141 13.96 -2.33 -29.76
C ASP A 141 12.65 -2.86 -29.12
N VAL A 142 11.62 -3.09 -29.94
CA VAL A 142 10.40 -3.81 -29.55
C VAL A 142 10.46 -5.23 -30.12
N TYR A 143 10.37 -6.24 -29.26
CA TYR A 143 10.22 -7.63 -29.68
C TYR A 143 8.80 -8.09 -29.32
N LEU A 144 8.00 -8.49 -30.31
CA LEU A 144 6.71 -9.11 -30.03
C LEU A 144 6.92 -10.57 -29.61
N VAL A 145 6.66 -10.84 -28.33
CA VAL A 145 6.43 -12.21 -27.84
C VAL A 145 4.93 -12.35 -27.61
N CYS A 146 4.25 -12.94 -28.60
CA CYS A 146 2.81 -13.20 -28.53
C CYS A 146 2.51 -14.33 -27.53
N GLY A 147 1.63 -14.06 -26.56
CA GLY A 147 1.00 -15.12 -25.76
C GLY A 147 -0.28 -15.61 -26.43
N ILE A 148 -0.47 -16.93 -26.58
CA ILE A 148 -1.72 -17.53 -27.08
C ILE A 148 -2.46 -18.19 -25.90
N ASP A 149 -2.81 -17.40 -24.89
CA ASP A 149 -3.60 -17.90 -23.76
C ASP A 149 -5.07 -18.06 -24.19
N LYS A 150 -5.46 -19.31 -24.51
CA LYS A 150 -6.84 -19.64 -24.93
C LYS A 150 -7.29 -21.01 -24.43
N ARG A 151 -7.69 -21.15 -23.16
CA ARG A 151 -8.71 -22.09 -22.59
C ARG A 151 -8.75 -21.96 -21.04
N PRO A 152 -9.89 -22.20 -20.35
CA PRO A 152 -11.27 -22.02 -20.77
C PRO A 152 -12.12 -21.35 -19.67
N VAL A 153 -11.87 -20.08 -19.31
CA VAL A 153 -12.83 -19.34 -18.47
C VAL A 153 -14.06 -19.01 -19.33
N ARG A 154 -15.19 -19.69 -19.06
CA ARG A 154 -16.46 -19.42 -19.77
C ARG A 154 -16.80 -17.92 -19.68
N SER A 155 -17.10 -17.36 -20.87
CA SER A 155 -17.80 -16.10 -21.16
C SER A 155 -17.17 -14.74 -20.76
N PHE A 156 -15.88 -14.50 -20.99
CA PHE A 156 -15.29 -13.14 -20.80
C PHE A 156 -14.52 -12.63 -22.02
N PHE A 157 -14.91 -11.42 -22.47
CA PHE A 157 -14.47 -10.64 -23.63
C PHE A 157 -14.68 -11.19 -25.05
N LYS A 158 -15.24 -10.31 -25.90
CA LYS A 158 -15.22 -10.42 -27.36
C LYS A 158 -13.83 -9.96 -27.83
N VAL A 159 -12.86 -10.89 -27.83
CA VAL A 159 -11.43 -10.61 -28.00
C VAL A 159 -11.12 -9.89 -29.31
N ILE A 160 -10.60 -8.67 -29.22
CA ILE A 160 -10.00 -7.90 -30.34
C ILE A 160 -8.50 -7.59 -30.08
N ASN A 161 -8.02 -7.65 -28.83
CA ASN A 161 -6.68 -7.20 -28.45
C ASN A 161 -5.74 -8.38 -28.15
N GLN A 162 -4.47 -8.33 -28.58
CA GLN A 162 -3.47 -9.38 -28.34
C GLN A 162 -2.48 -8.94 -27.25
N LEU A 163 -2.39 -9.71 -26.16
CA LEU A 163 -1.46 -9.41 -25.07
C LEU A 163 -0.02 -9.76 -25.49
N THR A 164 0.91 -8.82 -25.35
CA THR A 164 2.28 -8.92 -25.90
C THR A 164 3.31 -8.53 -24.86
N ILE A 165 4.26 -9.43 -24.58
CA ILE A 165 5.37 -9.16 -23.68
C ILE A 165 6.48 -8.47 -24.49
N ILE A 166 7.00 -7.34 -24.01
CA ILE A 166 8.10 -6.59 -24.66
C ILE A 166 9.27 -6.45 -23.68
N LYS A 167 10.45 -6.92 -24.10
CA LYS A 167 11.69 -6.81 -23.31
C LYS A 167 12.50 -5.58 -23.73
N LEU A 168 12.37 -4.51 -22.95
CA LEU A 168 13.29 -3.35 -22.98
C LEU A 168 14.70 -3.77 -22.55
N THR A 169 15.69 -2.92 -22.82
CA THR A 169 17.13 -3.24 -22.67
C THR A 169 17.62 -3.52 -21.24
N LYS A 170 16.76 -3.42 -20.21
CA LYS A 170 17.08 -3.71 -18.80
C LYS A 170 16.11 -4.66 -18.08
N SER A 171 14.90 -4.93 -18.60
CA SER A 171 13.91 -5.82 -17.96
C SER A 171 12.88 -6.37 -18.97
N ILE A 172 12.19 -7.46 -18.60
CA ILE A 172 11.01 -7.96 -19.31
C ILE A 172 9.79 -7.29 -18.69
N GLN A 173 9.01 -6.54 -19.49
CA GLN A 173 7.80 -5.86 -19.03
C GLN A 173 6.59 -6.30 -19.89
N LYS A 174 5.41 -6.40 -19.26
CA LYS A 174 4.16 -6.72 -19.97
C LYS A 174 3.56 -5.43 -20.56
N TYR A 175 3.01 -5.53 -21.76
CA TYR A 175 2.29 -4.46 -22.43
C TYR A 175 1.04 -5.01 -23.12
N VAL A 176 0.13 -4.13 -23.52
CA VAL A 176 -0.99 -4.46 -24.40
C VAL A 176 -0.67 -3.94 -25.79
N TYR A 177 -0.82 -4.80 -26.81
CA TYR A 177 -0.63 -4.46 -28.21
C TYR A 177 -1.97 -4.57 -28.94
N LYS A 178 -2.40 -3.46 -29.54
CA LYS A 178 -3.69 -3.32 -30.22
C LYS A 178 -3.45 -3.00 -31.69
N THR A 179 -3.98 -3.84 -32.57
CA THR A 179 -3.99 -3.62 -34.02
C THR A 179 -5.38 -3.22 -34.46
N ILE A 180 -5.54 -2.02 -35.01
CA ILE A 180 -6.83 -1.52 -35.51
C ILE A 180 -6.71 -1.38 -37.03
N ASN A 181 -7.23 -2.36 -37.75
CA ASN A 181 -7.39 -2.25 -39.20
C ASN A 181 -8.59 -1.33 -39.49
N TYR A 182 -8.36 -0.30 -40.31
CA TYR A 182 -9.38 0.67 -40.70
C TYR A 182 -9.72 0.64 -42.20
N LYS A 183 -9.21 -0.36 -42.93
CA LYS A 183 -9.53 -0.57 -44.34
C LYS A 183 -11.04 -0.59 -44.55
N ASP A 184 -11.50 0.28 -45.45
CA ASP A 184 -12.90 0.49 -45.82
C ASP A 184 -13.83 0.84 -44.62
N ASN A 185 -13.26 1.27 -43.48
CA ASN A 185 -13.99 1.53 -42.24
C ASN A 185 -13.50 2.80 -41.52
N GLN A 186 -14.01 3.95 -41.95
CA GLN A 186 -13.74 5.26 -41.36
C GLN A 186 -13.99 5.33 -39.84
N LYS A 187 -14.95 4.55 -39.32
CA LYS A 187 -15.23 4.52 -37.87
C LYS A 187 -14.10 3.85 -37.08
N SER A 188 -13.41 2.86 -37.64
CA SER A 188 -12.21 2.28 -37.03
C SER A 188 -11.04 3.27 -37.03
N TYR A 189 -10.91 4.07 -38.09
CA TYR A 189 -9.93 5.15 -38.18
C TYR A 189 -10.16 6.21 -37.09
N GLU A 190 -11.37 6.78 -37.02
CA GLU A 190 -11.77 7.75 -35.97
C GLU A 190 -11.53 7.22 -34.54
N ARG A 191 -11.84 5.94 -34.31
CA ARG A 191 -11.66 5.30 -32.98
C ARG A 191 -10.18 5.23 -32.60
N ALA A 192 -9.32 4.82 -33.52
CA ALA A 192 -7.88 4.75 -33.27
C ALA A 192 -7.27 6.13 -33.04
N GLU A 193 -7.65 7.14 -33.84
CA GLU A 193 -7.19 8.52 -33.63
C GLU A 193 -7.66 9.09 -32.30
N ASN A 194 -8.94 8.91 -31.93
CA ASN A 194 -9.46 9.37 -30.64
C ASN A 194 -8.75 8.67 -29.48
N GLU A 195 -8.50 7.37 -29.57
CA GLU A 195 -7.81 6.60 -28.55
C GLU A 195 -6.37 7.09 -28.32
N ILE A 196 -5.61 7.29 -29.40
CA ILE A 196 -4.25 7.86 -29.35
C ILE A 196 -4.26 9.31 -28.84
N LYS A 197 -5.22 10.13 -29.28
CA LYS A 197 -5.33 11.55 -28.89
C LYS A 197 -5.66 11.69 -27.40
N SER A 198 -6.62 10.94 -26.87
CA SER A 198 -6.98 10.96 -25.45
C SER A 198 -5.81 10.53 -24.57
N MET A 199 -5.14 9.42 -24.87
CA MET A 199 -3.99 8.98 -24.07
C MET A 199 -2.75 9.90 -24.17
N LYS A 200 -2.62 10.70 -25.25
CA LYS A 200 -1.60 11.75 -25.34
C LYS A 200 -1.90 12.93 -24.41
N LEU A 201 -3.17 13.34 -24.33
CA LEU A 201 -3.60 14.43 -23.44
C LEU A 201 -3.52 14.01 -21.96
N LEU A 202 -3.88 12.77 -21.65
CA LEU A 202 -3.90 12.21 -20.29
C LEU A 202 -2.56 11.59 -19.85
N LYS A 203 -1.48 11.88 -20.57
CA LYS A 203 -0.15 11.29 -20.33
C LYS A 203 0.40 11.70 -18.96
N GLY A 204 0.89 10.72 -18.21
CA GLY A 204 1.42 10.88 -16.85
C GLY A 204 0.37 10.74 -15.74
N ASN A 205 -0.92 10.80 -16.05
CA ASN A 205 -1.98 10.65 -15.06
C ASN A 205 -2.33 9.16 -14.82
N LYS A 206 -1.99 8.66 -13.63
CA LYS A 206 -2.14 7.24 -13.25
C LYS A 206 -3.59 6.73 -13.26
N ARG A 207 -4.60 7.59 -13.22
CA ARG A 207 -6.03 7.23 -13.38
C ARG A 207 -6.41 6.76 -14.79
N PHE A 208 -5.48 6.79 -15.74
CA PHE A 208 -5.72 6.40 -17.13
C PHE A 208 -4.65 5.46 -17.66
N VAL A 209 -5.05 4.53 -18.54
CA VAL A 209 -4.12 3.63 -19.24
C VAL A 209 -3.13 4.45 -20.07
N GLN A 210 -1.83 4.23 -19.82
CA GLN A 210 -0.77 5.03 -20.43
C GLN A 210 -0.36 4.51 -21.80
N LEU A 211 -0.35 5.40 -22.80
CA LEU A 211 0.23 5.14 -24.12
C LEU A 211 1.76 5.08 -24.03
N VAL A 212 2.33 4.01 -24.56
CA VAL A 212 3.77 3.75 -24.57
C VAL A 212 4.37 4.11 -25.92
N ASP A 213 3.80 3.60 -27.02
CA ASP A 213 4.16 3.96 -28.39
C ASP A 213 3.01 3.67 -29.36
N PHE A 214 3.05 4.22 -30.58
CA PHE A 214 2.12 3.90 -31.65
C PHE A 214 2.73 4.09 -33.05
N HIS A 215 2.25 3.32 -34.02
CA HIS A 215 2.55 3.50 -35.44
C HIS A 215 1.26 3.54 -36.26
N HIS A 216 1.23 4.40 -37.25
CA HIS A 216 0.17 4.50 -38.25
C HIS A 216 0.69 3.98 -39.57
N ASP A 217 0.43 2.71 -39.85
CA ASP A 217 0.73 2.09 -41.15
C ASP A 217 -0.35 2.53 -42.14
N LYS A 218 -0.05 3.59 -42.89
CA LYS A 218 -0.95 4.18 -43.88
C LYS A 218 -1.11 3.28 -45.11
N ASP A 219 -0.07 2.53 -45.47
CA ASP A 219 -0.04 1.71 -46.68
C ASP A 219 -0.92 0.46 -46.52
N ASN A 220 -0.84 -0.20 -45.36
CA ASN A 220 -1.68 -1.37 -45.03
C ASN A 220 -3.01 -0.99 -44.34
N GLN A 221 -3.22 0.29 -44.03
CA GLN A 221 -4.39 0.83 -43.33
C GLN A 221 -4.62 0.24 -41.92
N ILE A 222 -3.55 0.24 -41.11
CA ILE A 222 -3.54 -0.31 -39.75
C ILE A 222 -2.94 0.70 -38.76
N PHE A 223 -3.57 0.86 -37.61
CA PHE A 223 -2.91 1.43 -36.42
C PHE A 223 -2.36 0.33 -35.52
N HIS A 224 -1.13 0.54 -35.06
CA HIS A 224 -0.45 -0.28 -34.06
C HIS A 224 -0.32 0.57 -32.80
N ILE A 225 -0.91 0.14 -31.69
CA ILE A 225 -0.92 0.90 -30.43
C ILE A 225 -0.34 0.01 -29.33
N ILE A 226 0.60 0.54 -28.54
CA ILE A 226 1.20 -0.12 -27.39
C ILE A 226 0.85 0.69 -26.13
N THR A 227 0.22 0.05 -25.15
CA THR A 227 -0.08 0.65 -23.85
C THR A 227 0.52 -0.14 -22.70
N GLN A 228 0.62 0.51 -21.54
CA GLN A 228 0.82 -0.16 -20.25
C GLN A 228 -0.15 -1.35 -20.08
N TYR A 229 0.33 -2.43 -19.48
CA TYR A 229 -0.50 -3.51 -18.95
C TYR A 229 -0.87 -3.23 -17.49
N CYS A 230 -2.15 -3.41 -17.13
CA CYS A 230 -2.65 -3.27 -15.77
C CYS A 230 -2.75 -4.66 -15.13
N GLU A 231 -1.93 -4.93 -14.11
CA GLU A 231 -1.78 -6.29 -13.56
C GLU A 231 -2.95 -6.73 -12.67
N GLY A 232 -3.68 -5.79 -12.05
CA GLY A 232 -4.81 -6.08 -11.16
C GLY A 232 -6.12 -6.52 -11.84
N GLY A 233 -6.11 -6.70 -13.16
CA GLY A 233 -7.32 -7.03 -13.94
C GLY A 233 -8.29 -5.87 -14.05
N ASP A 234 -9.57 -6.17 -14.24
CA ASP A 234 -10.66 -5.19 -14.41
C ASP A 234 -11.84 -5.41 -13.44
N LEU A 235 -12.68 -4.39 -13.26
CA LEU A 235 -13.83 -4.46 -12.35
C LEU A 235 -14.87 -5.51 -12.76
N SER A 236 -14.97 -5.90 -14.04
CA SER A 236 -15.83 -7.02 -14.46
C SER A 236 -15.28 -8.37 -13.98
N GLN A 237 -13.94 -8.52 -13.93
CA GLN A 237 -13.29 -9.70 -13.37
C GLN A 237 -13.45 -9.72 -11.85
N LYS A 238 -13.26 -8.59 -11.14
CA LYS A 238 -13.49 -8.50 -9.69
C LYS A 238 -14.94 -8.77 -9.32
N TYR A 239 -15.91 -8.19 -10.04
CA TYR A 239 -17.34 -8.53 -9.89
C TYR A 239 -17.58 -10.03 -10.01
N LYS A 240 -17.02 -10.67 -11.03
CA LYS A 240 -17.22 -12.10 -11.27
C LYS A 240 -16.63 -12.93 -10.12
N HIS A 241 -15.40 -12.63 -9.72
CA HIS A 241 -14.73 -13.34 -8.63
C HIS A 241 -15.51 -13.25 -7.31
N LEU A 242 -15.97 -12.06 -6.92
CA LEU A 242 -16.80 -11.90 -5.73
C LEU A 242 -18.16 -12.62 -5.87
N ALA A 243 -18.82 -12.50 -7.03
CA ALA A 243 -20.08 -13.20 -7.29
C ALA A 243 -19.92 -14.73 -7.26
N ASP A 244 -18.85 -15.28 -7.81
CA ASP A 244 -18.53 -16.73 -7.79
C ASP A 244 -18.26 -17.23 -6.35
N LEU A 245 -17.71 -16.37 -5.48
CA LEU A 245 -17.52 -16.62 -4.04
C LEU A 245 -18.74 -16.29 -3.16
N ASN A 246 -19.83 -15.78 -3.75
CA ASN A 246 -20.99 -15.20 -3.04
C ASN A 246 -20.66 -14.06 -2.05
N ILE A 247 -19.56 -13.33 -2.30
CA ILE A 247 -19.18 -12.12 -1.57
C ILE A 247 -19.77 -10.90 -2.30
N ILE A 248 -20.11 -9.84 -1.55
CA ILE A 248 -20.57 -8.56 -2.09
C ILE A 248 -19.50 -7.48 -1.94
N PHE A 249 -19.57 -6.41 -2.73
CA PHE A 249 -18.83 -5.20 -2.43
C PHE A 249 -19.40 -4.55 -1.16
N SER A 250 -18.56 -4.10 -0.24
CA SER A 250 -19.03 -3.31 0.89
C SER A 250 -19.46 -1.91 0.43
N GLU A 251 -20.35 -1.26 1.18
CA GLU A 251 -20.71 0.13 0.90
C GLU A 251 -19.49 1.07 0.92
N SER A 252 -18.51 0.78 1.78
CA SER A 252 -17.22 1.49 1.84
C SER A 252 -16.41 1.35 0.53
N ASP A 253 -16.36 0.15 -0.06
CA ASP A 253 -15.71 -0.07 -1.36
C ASP A 253 -16.41 0.71 -2.48
N ILE A 254 -17.75 0.73 -2.46
CA ILE A 254 -18.55 1.44 -3.47
C ILE A 254 -18.34 2.95 -3.36
N ILE A 255 -18.33 3.51 -2.14
CA ILE A 255 -18.04 4.92 -1.86
C ILE A 255 -16.60 5.27 -2.33
N LYS A 256 -15.60 4.42 -2.05
CA LYS A 256 -14.24 4.61 -2.59
C LYS A 256 -14.25 4.65 -4.12
N TYR A 257 -14.91 3.70 -4.79
CA TYR A 257 -14.99 3.66 -6.24
C TYR A 257 -15.75 4.83 -6.86
N ILE A 258 -16.82 5.33 -6.22
CA ILE A 258 -17.50 6.57 -6.63
C ILE A 258 -16.51 7.73 -6.62
N SER A 259 -15.72 7.88 -5.55
CA SER A 259 -14.70 8.94 -5.42
C SER A 259 -13.69 8.88 -6.56
N GLU A 260 -13.15 7.69 -6.86
CA GLU A 260 -12.13 7.51 -7.89
C GLU A 260 -12.70 7.69 -9.31
N LEU A 261 -13.92 7.22 -9.58
CA LEU A 261 -14.62 7.44 -10.85
C LEU A 261 -14.97 8.93 -11.08
N PHE A 262 -15.28 9.67 -10.01
CA PHE A 262 -15.50 11.12 -10.10
C PHE A 262 -14.19 11.88 -10.33
N ASN A 263 -13.09 11.52 -9.65
CA ASN A 263 -11.75 12.05 -9.95
C ASN A 263 -11.33 11.76 -11.41
N ILE A 264 -11.73 10.61 -11.98
CA ILE A 264 -11.59 10.30 -13.40
C ILE A 264 -12.39 11.28 -14.28
N LEU A 265 -13.67 11.53 -14.00
CA LEU A 265 -14.47 12.49 -14.78
C LEU A 265 -13.88 13.91 -14.78
N LEU A 266 -13.44 14.37 -13.60
CA LEU A 266 -12.82 15.69 -13.42
C LEU A 266 -11.55 15.88 -14.26
N ASP A 267 -10.78 14.82 -14.49
CA ASP A 267 -9.58 14.90 -15.34
C ASP A 267 -9.89 14.78 -16.85
N LEU A 268 -10.98 14.11 -17.23
CA LEU A 268 -11.50 14.12 -18.59
C LEU A 268 -12.04 15.50 -18.97
N ASP A 269 -12.75 16.15 -18.05
CA ASP A 269 -13.40 17.45 -18.25
C ASP A 269 -12.42 18.59 -18.54
N LYS A 270 -11.28 18.61 -17.84
CA LYS A 270 -10.15 19.53 -18.08
C LYS A 270 -9.65 19.54 -19.52
N HIS A 271 -9.91 18.46 -20.27
CA HIS A 271 -9.50 18.26 -21.66
C HIS A 271 -10.69 18.23 -22.64
N GLY A 272 -11.92 18.52 -22.18
CA GLY A 272 -13.14 18.45 -22.97
C GLY A 272 -13.48 17.04 -23.46
N ILE A 273 -13.04 15.99 -22.75
CA ILE A 273 -13.23 14.59 -23.16
C ILE A 273 -14.51 14.02 -22.53
N VAL A 274 -15.36 13.41 -23.35
CA VAL A 274 -16.42 12.49 -22.89
C VAL A 274 -16.05 11.08 -23.33
N HIS A 275 -15.99 10.13 -22.41
CA HIS A 275 -15.50 8.78 -22.64
C HIS A 275 -16.44 7.93 -23.51
N CYS A 276 -17.75 8.04 -23.25
CA CYS A 276 -18.85 7.36 -23.97
C CYS A 276 -18.87 5.81 -23.89
N ASP A 277 -17.99 5.17 -23.11
CA ASP A 277 -17.99 3.71 -22.91
C ASP A 277 -17.38 3.32 -21.54
N ILE A 278 -17.75 4.04 -20.47
CA ILE A 278 -17.40 3.66 -19.09
C ILE A 278 -18.24 2.43 -18.69
N LYS A 279 -17.57 1.37 -18.25
CA LYS A 279 -18.17 0.09 -17.84
C LYS A 279 -17.16 -0.74 -17.05
N PRO A 280 -17.56 -1.74 -16.25
CA PRO A 280 -16.64 -2.53 -15.42
C PRO A 280 -15.45 -3.14 -16.18
N SER A 281 -15.62 -3.52 -17.45
CA SER A 281 -14.57 -4.13 -18.27
C SER A 281 -13.57 -3.15 -18.90
N ASN A 282 -13.82 -1.84 -18.81
CA ASN A 282 -12.90 -0.77 -19.25
C ASN A 282 -12.22 -0.06 -18.06
N ILE A 283 -12.54 -0.46 -16.82
CA ILE A 283 -11.98 0.10 -15.59
C ILE A 283 -11.06 -0.96 -14.97
N PHE A 284 -9.76 -0.75 -15.07
CA PHE A 284 -8.72 -1.62 -14.55
C PHE A 284 -8.40 -1.30 -13.09
N ILE A 285 -7.82 -2.27 -12.39
CA ILE A 285 -7.39 -2.13 -11.00
C ILE A 285 -5.87 -1.98 -10.95
N GLY A 286 -5.42 -0.90 -10.33
CA GLY A 286 -4.02 -0.59 -10.06
C GLY A 286 -3.57 -1.00 -8.66
N GLU A 287 -2.34 -0.62 -8.33
CA GLU A 287 -1.74 -0.78 -7.01
C GLU A 287 -2.60 -0.08 -5.93
N GLY A 288 -2.66 -0.64 -4.71
CA GLY A 288 -3.52 -0.13 -3.63
C GLY A 288 -5.03 -0.22 -3.90
N GLY A 289 -5.45 -0.94 -4.95
CA GLY A 289 -6.85 -1.04 -5.35
C GLY A 289 -7.42 0.26 -5.92
N THR A 290 -6.57 1.03 -6.61
CA THR A 290 -6.95 2.25 -7.36
C THR A 290 -7.59 1.90 -8.71
N LEU A 291 -8.42 2.77 -9.27
CA LEU A 291 -9.09 2.59 -10.56
C LEU A 291 -8.36 3.31 -11.70
N ILE A 292 -8.22 2.62 -12.83
CA ILE A 292 -7.54 3.11 -14.04
C ILE A 292 -8.49 2.93 -15.24
N LEU A 293 -8.96 4.02 -15.85
CA LEU A 293 -9.85 3.97 -17.02
C LEU A 293 -9.05 3.77 -18.33
N GLY A 294 -9.57 2.94 -19.25
CA GLY A 294 -9.02 2.73 -20.58
C GLY A 294 -10.07 2.43 -21.66
N ASP A 295 -9.58 2.09 -22.87
CA ASP A 295 -10.36 1.92 -24.11
C ASP A 295 -11.07 3.20 -24.61
N PHE A 296 -10.27 4.22 -24.88
CA PHE A 296 -10.70 5.55 -25.34
C PHE A 296 -11.25 5.60 -26.78
N GLY A 297 -11.46 4.46 -27.44
CA GLY A 297 -11.90 4.43 -28.85
C GLY A 297 -13.27 5.10 -29.06
N CYS A 298 -14.18 5.01 -28.10
CA CYS A 298 -15.51 5.61 -28.23
C CYS A 298 -15.55 7.13 -28.01
N CYS A 299 -14.50 7.73 -27.45
CA CYS A 299 -14.53 9.08 -26.89
C CYS A 299 -14.94 10.17 -27.88
N LYS A 300 -15.41 11.28 -27.32
CA LYS A 300 -15.71 12.54 -28.00
C LYS A 300 -14.93 13.68 -27.36
N PHE A 301 -14.57 14.65 -28.18
CA PHE A 301 -14.01 15.94 -27.76
C PHE A 301 -15.11 16.97 -27.94
N ILE A 302 -15.48 17.66 -26.87
CA ILE A 302 -16.42 18.78 -26.87
C ILE A 302 -15.59 20.05 -26.77
N ASP A 303 -15.89 21.01 -27.64
CA ASP A 303 -15.25 22.32 -27.60
C ASP A 303 -15.79 23.13 -26.41
N GLN A 304 -14.89 23.73 -25.62
CA GLN A 304 -15.24 24.49 -24.41
C GLN A 304 -16.09 25.72 -24.74
N SER A 305 -15.91 26.33 -25.92
CA SER A 305 -16.80 27.41 -26.41
C SER A 305 -18.23 26.96 -26.71
N THR A 306 -18.46 25.66 -26.87
CA THR A 306 -19.78 25.07 -27.13
C THR A 306 -20.46 24.54 -25.85
N ILE A 307 -19.84 24.74 -24.67
CA ILE A 307 -20.50 24.61 -23.38
C ILE A 307 -21.42 25.83 -23.20
N ILE A 308 -22.49 25.88 -23.99
CA ILE A 308 -23.60 26.78 -23.75
C ILE A 308 -24.24 26.32 -22.45
N GLU A 309 -24.15 27.18 -21.44
CA GLU A 309 -24.86 27.06 -20.17
C GLU A 309 -26.32 26.67 -20.43
N TYR A 310 -26.71 25.46 -20.02
CA TYR A 310 -28.13 25.11 -19.90
C TYR A 310 -28.71 25.74 -18.62
N GLN A 311 -28.66 27.07 -18.59
CA GLN A 311 -29.38 27.99 -17.69
C GLN A 311 -29.24 27.76 -16.18
N ASP A 312 -28.11 28.20 -15.61
CA ASP A 312 -28.07 28.67 -14.21
C ASP A 312 -28.17 30.21 -14.18
N THR A 313 -29.39 30.74 -14.09
CA THR A 313 -29.59 32.17 -13.86
C THR A 313 -29.51 32.53 -12.38
N LYS A 314 -28.58 33.44 -12.03
CA LYS A 314 -28.34 34.10 -10.71
C LYS A 314 -27.49 33.22 -9.76
N VAL A 315 -26.31 33.62 -9.25
CA VAL A 315 -25.77 34.96 -8.87
C VAL A 315 -24.21 34.93 -8.90
N PHE A 316 -23.59 36.01 -9.42
CA PHE A 316 -22.22 36.58 -9.19
C PHE A 316 -21.08 35.72 -8.56
N PHE A 317 -19.83 35.80 -9.03
CA PHE A 317 -19.02 37.02 -9.16
C PHE A 317 -18.21 37.20 -10.46
N GLU A 318 -17.91 38.46 -10.77
CA GLU A 318 -17.18 38.94 -11.95
C GLU A 318 -15.65 38.82 -11.82
N PRO A 319 -14.90 38.60 -12.93
CA PRO A 319 -13.50 38.97 -13.03
C PRO A 319 -13.34 40.47 -13.44
N PRO A 320 -12.26 41.16 -13.03
CA PRO A 320 -12.09 42.60 -13.26
C PRO A 320 -11.84 42.98 -14.74
N VAL A 321 -12.30 44.18 -15.10
CA VAL A 321 -12.42 44.70 -16.48
C VAL A 321 -11.21 45.55 -16.93
N PHE A 322 -10.61 45.14 -18.06
CA PHE A 322 -9.96 45.87 -19.17
C PHE A 322 -9.15 47.18 -19.00
N ILE A 323 -8.05 47.26 -19.77
CA ILE A 323 -7.57 48.38 -20.65
C ILE A 323 -6.18 47.97 -21.26
N THR A 324 -5.79 48.11 -22.54
CA THR A 324 -6.47 48.33 -23.86
C THR A 324 -5.58 47.80 -25.02
N SER A 325 -6.19 47.54 -26.19
CA SER A 325 -5.64 47.46 -27.57
C SER A 325 -4.14 47.74 -27.88
N VAL A 326 -3.51 46.89 -28.71
CA VAL A 326 -2.96 47.23 -30.06
C VAL A 326 -3.02 45.98 -30.97
N SER A 327 -3.26 46.18 -32.27
CA SER A 327 -3.38 45.17 -33.34
C SER A 327 -2.05 44.67 -33.92
N ASN A 328 -2.00 43.41 -34.43
CA ASN A 328 -1.77 43.13 -35.87
C ASN A 328 -1.62 41.62 -36.23
N SER A 329 -2.67 41.09 -36.87
CA SER A 329 -2.68 40.30 -38.13
C SER A 329 -1.81 39.04 -38.38
N LYS A 330 -2.48 38.05 -39.02
CA LYS A 330 -1.98 36.89 -39.81
C LYS A 330 -1.65 35.60 -39.04
N GLU A 331 -2.01 34.40 -39.49
CA GLU A 331 -2.86 33.97 -40.64
C GLU A 331 -3.36 32.55 -40.29
N ILE A 332 -4.68 32.32 -40.19
CA ILE A 332 -5.29 30.98 -40.16
C ILE A 332 -6.57 31.05 -41.01
N THR A 333 -6.61 30.30 -42.10
CA THR A 333 -7.81 30.13 -42.93
C THR A 333 -8.56 28.86 -42.53
N ASP A 334 -9.84 29.04 -42.28
CA ASP A 334 -10.86 28.03 -41.98
C ASP A 334 -10.94 26.88 -43.01
N PRO A 335 -11.41 25.71 -42.59
CA PRO A 335 -12.32 24.93 -43.43
C PRO A 335 -13.63 24.58 -42.70
N SER A 336 -14.60 25.48 -42.85
CA SER A 336 -16.01 25.20 -43.17
C SER A 336 -16.72 24.04 -42.47
N ILE A 337 -17.75 24.43 -41.70
CA ILE A 337 -19.02 23.73 -41.49
C ILE A 337 -19.35 22.77 -42.66
N PHE A 338 -19.54 21.48 -42.37
CA PHE A 338 -19.96 20.49 -43.36
C PHE A 338 -21.33 19.89 -43.04
N ASP A 339 -22.11 19.66 -44.10
CA ASP A 339 -23.58 19.56 -44.10
C ASP A 339 -24.24 18.55 -43.13
N MET A 340 -25.30 19.02 -42.48
CA MET A 340 -26.15 18.26 -41.56
C MET A 340 -27.36 17.56 -42.26
N TYR A 341 -27.33 17.35 -43.59
CA TYR A 341 -28.46 16.77 -44.33
C TYR A 341 -28.06 15.79 -45.45
N SER A 342 -27.64 14.58 -45.07
CA SER A 342 -27.61 13.43 -45.98
C SER A 342 -28.31 12.22 -45.35
N ASN A 343 -29.52 11.91 -45.83
CA ASN A 343 -30.31 10.78 -45.37
C ASN A 343 -29.67 9.44 -45.76
N THR A 344 -29.00 8.78 -44.81
CA THR A 344 -28.74 7.34 -44.89
C THR A 344 -28.78 6.76 -43.47
N LEU A 345 -29.84 6.03 -43.13
CA LEU A 345 -29.93 5.35 -41.83
C LEU A 345 -28.84 4.27 -41.73
N ILE A 346 -27.79 4.55 -40.98
CA ILE A 346 -26.86 3.52 -40.49
C ILE A 346 -26.87 3.54 -38.96
N ASN A 347 -27.62 2.58 -38.41
CA ASN A 347 -27.76 2.32 -36.98
C ASN A 347 -26.40 1.92 -36.38
N ALA A 348 -25.81 2.83 -35.63
CA ALA A 348 -24.71 2.55 -34.72
C ALA A 348 -24.74 3.61 -33.62
N THR A 349 -25.01 3.17 -32.39
CA THR A 349 -24.73 3.90 -31.15
C THR A 349 -23.25 3.73 -30.78
N ARG A 350 -22.68 4.69 -30.04
CA ARG A 350 -21.36 4.54 -29.40
C ARG A 350 -21.58 4.02 -27.97
N GLY A 351 -20.65 3.23 -27.45
CA GLY A 351 -20.72 2.60 -26.12
C GLY A 351 -21.30 1.18 -26.10
N THR A 352 -21.52 0.65 -24.88
CA THR A 352 -21.97 -0.73 -24.61
C THR A 352 -23.40 -0.76 -24.05
N ILE A 353 -24.27 -1.61 -24.63
CA ILE A 353 -25.68 -1.78 -24.19
C ILE A 353 -25.75 -2.00 -22.66
N GLY A 354 -26.65 -1.27 -22.02
CA GLY A 354 -26.80 -1.23 -20.56
C GLY A 354 -26.00 -0.15 -19.84
N TYR A 355 -24.97 0.41 -20.47
CA TYR A 355 -24.17 1.51 -19.92
C TYR A 355 -24.36 2.82 -20.71
N ILE A 356 -24.78 2.74 -21.98
CA ILE A 356 -25.11 3.91 -22.82
C ILE A 356 -26.34 4.66 -22.25
N SER A 357 -26.24 5.97 -22.09
CA SER A 357 -27.35 6.83 -21.68
C SER A 357 -28.38 7.09 -22.80
N PRO A 358 -29.65 7.43 -22.47
CA PRO A 358 -30.70 7.64 -23.47
C PRO A 358 -30.39 8.72 -24.52
N GLU A 359 -29.67 9.77 -24.14
CA GLU A 359 -29.24 10.84 -25.05
C GLU A 359 -28.03 10.43 -25.92
N ALA A 360 -27.09 9.64 -25.38
CA ALA A 360 -25.99 9.07 -26.18
C ALA A 360 -26.50 8.07 -27.24
N MET A 361 -27.61 7.37 -26.99
CA MET A 361 -28.30 6.58 -28.01
C MET A 361 -28.83 7.44 -29.16
N LYS A 362 -29.21 8.69 -28.88
CA LYS A 362 -29.64 9.70 -29.87
C LYS A 362 -28.47 10.50 -30.47
N ARG A 363 -27.22 10.08 -30.22
CA ARG A 363 -25.97 10.73 -30.64
C ARG A 363 -25.75 12.14 -30.06
N GLN A 364 -26.41 12.46 -28.95
CA GLN A 364 -26.17 13.67 -28.17
C GLN A 364 -25.17 13.30 -27.07
N TYR A 365 -24.00 13.94 -27.06
CA TYR A 365 -22.90 13.61 -26.16
C TYR A 365 -22.58 14.79 -25.26
N ALA A 366 -22.56 14.54 -23.96
CA ALA A 366 -22.19 15.48 -22.90
C ALA A 366 -21.59 14.69 -21.73
N GLN A 367 -20.96 15.37 -20.77
CA GLN A 367 -20.40 14.73 -19.57
C GLN A 367 -21.45 13.91 -18.79
N SER A 368 -22.72 14.33 -18.84
CA SER A 368 -23.85 13.59 -18.25
C SER A 368 -24.01 12.15 -18.76
N CYS A 369 -23.52 11.83 -19.96
CA CYS A 369 -23.52 10.47 -20.50
C CYS A 369 -22.60 9.53 -19.70
N ASP A 370 -21.43 10.04 -19.27
CA ASP A 370 -20.47 9.28 -18.49
C ASP A 370 -20.91 9.14 -17.03
N ILE A 371 -21.58 10.15 -16.47
CA ILE A 371 -22.25 10.09 -15.15
C ILE A 371 -23.25 8.91 -15.10
N PHE A 372 -24.10 8.78 -16.12
CA PHE A 372 -25.03 7.64 -16.26
C PHE A 372 -24.30 6.31 -16.42
N SER A 373 -23.22 6.28 -17.19
CA SER A 373 -22.39 5.08 -17.39
C SER A 373 -21.74 4.62 -16.07
N ILE A 374 -21.34 5.56 -15.21
CA ILE A 374 -20.87 5.31 -13.83
C ILE A 374 -22.00 4.79 -12.95
N GLY A 375 -23.19 5.41 -12.97
CA GLY A 375 -24.36 4.91 -12.24
C GLY A 375 -24.70 3.46 -12.59
N SER A 376 -24.67 3.11 -13.88
CA SER A 376 -24.91 1.74 -14.37
C SER A 376 -23.78 0.78 -14.01
N THR A 377 -22.52 1.26 -14.03
CA THR A 377 -21.35 0.52 -13.54
C THR A 377 -21.51 0.15 -12.07
N ILE A 378 -21.87 1.11 -11.21
CA ILE A 378 -22.05 0.88 -9.78
C ILE A 378 -23.26 -0.03 -9.53
N LEU A 379 -24.40 0.21 -10.18
CA LEU A 379 -25.56 -0.68 -10.12
C LEU A 379 -25.16 -2.13 -10.45
N LYS A 380 -24.29 -2.35 -11.46
CA LYS A 380 -23.80 -3.69 -11.76
C LYS A 380 -22.96 -4.30 -10.63
N LEU A 381 -22.12 -3.51 -9.95
CA LEU A 381 -21.34 -3.99 -8.80
C LEU A 381 -22.23 -4.38 -7.60
N LEU A 382 -23.29 -3.62 -7.34
CA LEU A 382 -24.24 -3.91 -6.26
C LEU A 382 -24.98 -5.26 -6.46
N CYS A 383 -25.05 -5.77 -7.69
CA CYS A 383 -25.68 -7.05 -8.05
C CYS A 383 -24.84 -8.32 -7.77
N CYS A 384 -23.77 -8.27 -6.98
CA CYS A 384 -22.95 -9.47 -6.69
C CYS A 384 -23.73 -10.60 -5.99
N HIS A 385 -24.65 -10.25 -5.08
CA HIS A 385 -25.44 -11.22 -4.31
C HIS A 385 -26.36 -12.05 -5.23
N PRO A 386 -26.50 -13.38 -5.03
CA PRO A 386 -27.36 -14.26 -5.84
C PRO A 386 -28.74 -13.68 -6.21
N ASP A 387 -29.50 -13.21 -5.22
CA ASP A 387 -30.84 -12.60 -5.41
C ASP A 387 -30.86 -11.41 -6.37
N ASP A 388 -29.77 -10.64 -6.42
CA ASP A 388 -29.68 -9.35 -7.12
C ASP A 388 -29.01 -9.48 -8.50
N ARG A 389 -28.46 -10.65 -8.86
CA ARG A 389 -27.65 -10.85 -10.10
C ARG A 389 -28.35 -10.42 -11.38
N ASN A 390 -29.68 -10.49 -11.41
CA ASN A 390 -30.51 -10.13 -12.56
C ASN A 390 -30.94 -8.66 -12.59
N ASN A 391 -30.78 -7.88 -11.49
CA ASN A 391 -31.30 -6.52 -11.39
C ASN A 391 -30.68 -5.58 -12.45
N HIS A 392 -29.40 -5.77 -12.81
CA HIS A 392 -28.79 -5.01 -13.92
C HIS A 392 -29.33 -5.40 -15.30
N GLN A 393 -29.76 -6.64 -15.51
CA GLN A 393 -30.43 -7.06 -16.75
C GLN A 393 -31.88 -6.56 -16.81
N LEU A 394 -32.56 -6.47 -15.66
CA LEU A 394 -33.85 -5.81 -15.53
C LEU A 394 -33.72 -4.33 -15.92
N PHE A 395 -32.79 -3.60 -15.31
CA PHE A 395 -32.47 -2.21 -15.68
C PHE A 395 -32.18 -2.04 -17.19
N GLN A 396 -31.41 -2.95 -17.80
CA GLN A 396 -31.14 -2.94 -19.25
C GLN A 396 -32.38 -3.05 -20.15
N SER A 397 -33.44 -3.71 -19.67
CA SER A 397 -34.62 -4.07 -20.48
C SER A 397 -35.85 -3.22 -20.16
N THR A 398 -36.02 -2.77 -18.92
CA THR A 398 -37.17 -1.98 -18.47
C THR A 398 -36.81 -0.57 -18.00
N GLY A 399 -35.54 -0.28 -17.72
CA GLY A 399 -35.10 0.94 -17.04
C GLY A 399 -35.33 0.93 -15.51
N GLU A 400 -35.88 -0.16 -14.96
CA GLU A 400 -36.15 -0.30 -13.53
C GLU A 400 -34.85 -0.50 -12.73
N ILE A 401 -34.63 0.35 -11.73
CA ILE A 401 -33.48 0.28 -10.83
C ILE A 401 -33.92 -0.46 -9.56
N LYS A 402 -33.25 -1.58 -9.25
CA LYS A 402 -33.56 -2.42 -8.09
C LYS A 402 -32.31 -2.74 -7.29
N ILE A 403 -32.27 -2.27 -6.05
CA ILE A 403 -31.17 -2.43 -5.10
C ILE A 403 -31.76 -2.89 -3.75
N SER A 404 -31.05 -3.75 -3.02
CA SER A 404 -31.52 -4.29 -1.74
C SER A 404 -31.30 -3.31 -0.58
N GLU A 405 -32.39 -2.76 -0.03
CA GLU A 405 -32.39 -1.91 1.18
C GLU A 405 -31.88 -2.63 2.44
N PHE A 406 -31.85 -3.97 2.43
CA PHE A 406 -31.27 -4.77 3.52
C PHE A 406 -29.74 -4.86 3.46
N ARG A 407 -29.11 -4.45 2.34
CA ARG A 407 -27.67 -4.59 2.09
C ARG A 407 -26.93 -3.27 1.97
N TYR A 408 -27.62 -2.22 1.54
CA TYR A 408 -27.04 -0.91 1.24
C TYR A 408 -27.93 0.21 1.80
N SER A 409 -27.32 1.32 2.21
CA SER A 409 -28.03 2.46 2.79
C SER A 409 -29.01 3.10 1.80
N LYS A 410 -30.08 3.69 2.34
CA LYS A 410 -31.04 4.47 1.57
C LYS A 410 -30.37 5.65 0.85
N GLN A 411 -29.35 6.25 1.48
CA GLN A 411 -28.53 7.33 0.93
C GLN A 411 -27.80 6.88 -0.35
N LEU A 412 -27.11 5.73 -0.32
CA LEU A 412 -26.45 5.18 -1.50
C LEU A 412 -27.47 4.85 -2.60
N ILE A 413 -28.59 4.21 -2.24
CA ILE A 413 -29.65 3.86 -3.20
C ILE A 413 -30.19 5.13 -3.91
N GLU A 414 -30.61 6.15 -3.15
CA GLU A 414 -31.10 7.42 -3.71
C GLU A 414 -30.04 8.16 -4.56
N PHE A 415 -28.76 8.00 -4.24
CA PHE A 415 -27.66 8.56 -5.04
C PHE A 415 -27.52 7.83 -6.39
N ILE A 416 -27.59 6.50 -6.42
CA ILE A 416 -27.56 5.73 -7.69
C ILE A 416 -28.78 6.03 -8.57
N HIS A 417 -29.97 6.25 -7.97
CA HIS A 417 -31.15 6.70 -8.72
C HIS A 417 -30.93 8.04 -9.44
N ARG A 418 -30.26 9.01 -8.80
CA ARG A 418 -29.92 10.32 -9.42
C ARG A 418 -28.95 10.18 -10.60
N LEU A 419 -27.90 9.37 -10.46
CA LEU A 419 -26.94 9.09 -11.55
C LEU A 419 -27.64 8.47 -12.77
N LEU A 420 -28.70 7.69 -12.55
CA LEU A 420 -29.41 6.91 -13.56
C LEU A 420 -30.71 7.57 -14.08
N ASP A 421 -30.94 8.86 -13.82
CA ASP A 421 -32.10 9.57 -14.38
C ASP A 421 -32.04 9.53 -15.93
N GLN A 422 -33.15 9.13 -16.54
CA GLN A 422 -33.30 8.94 -17.98
C GLN A 422 -33.33 10.27 -18.75
N SER A 423 -33.67 11.38 -18.08
CA SER A 423 -33.63 12.74 -18.60
C SER A 423 -32.27 13.38 -18.28
N PRO A 424 -31.43 13.72 -19.28
CA PRO A 424 -30.17 14.41 -19.04
C PRO A 424 -30.34 15.84 -18.49
N LYS A 425 -31.58 16.37 -18.47
CA LYS A 425 -31.91 17.66 -17.81
C LYS A 425 -32.20 17.52 -16.31
N ASN A 426 -32.63 16.32 -15.89
CA ASN A 426 -32.94 16.02 -14.49
C ASN A 426 -31.74 15.36 -13.80
N ARG A 427 -30.90 14.66 -14.58
CA ARG A 427 -29.63 14.09 -14.13
C ARG A 427 -28.70 15.21 -13.70
N GLU A 428 -28.34 15.21 -12.43
CA GLU A 428 -27.51 16.23 -11.80
C GLU A 428 -26.13 16.34 -12.48
N SER A 429 -25.62 17.57 -12.55
CA SER A 429 -24.26 17.84 -13.02
C SER A 429 -23.22 17.25 -12.06
N LEU A 430 -22.00 17.04 -12.55
CA LEU A 430 -20.89 16.55 -11.72
C LEU A 430 -20.68 17.44 -10.47
N ASN A 431 -20.76 18.76 -10.61
CA ASN A 431 -20.62 19.69 -9.48
C ASN A 431 -21.74 19.54 -8.43
N GLN A 432 -22.99 19.35 -8.86
CA GLN A 432 -24.11 19.10 -7.94
C GLN A 432 -23.95 17.75 -7.21
N LEU A 433 -23.56 16.70 -7.94
CA LEU A 433 -23.29 15.38 -7.37
C LEU A 433 -22.11 15.38 -6.40
N LEU A 434 -21.04 16.13 -6.68
CA LEU A 434 -19.89 16.28 -5.78
C LEU A 434 -20.30 16.95 -4.45
N ASN A 435 -21.10 18.02 -4.51
CA ASN A 435 -21.60 18.70 -3.31
C ASN A 435 -22.49 17.77 -2.46
N GLN A 436 -23.44 17.06 -3.08
CA GLN A 436 -24.28 16.11 -2.36
C GLN A 436 -23.52 14.88 -1.86
N TYR A 437 -22.48 14.45 -2.57
CA TYR A 437 -21.62 13.34 -2.14
C TYR A 437 -20.82 13.69 -0.86
N ILE A 438 -20.42 14.96 -0.69
CA ILE A 438 -19.89 15.46 0.59
C ILE A 438 -20.92 15.27 1.71
N GLU A 439 -22.19 15.62 1.44
CA GLU A 439 -23.28 15.52 2.42
C GLU A 439 -23.66 14.06 2.74
N THR A 440 -23.70 13.15 1.76
CA THR A 440 -24.12 11.75 1.99
C THR A 440 -23.07 10.89 2.70
N VAL A 441 -21.77 11.19 2.53
CA VAL A 441 -20.68 10.49 3.25
C VAL A 441 -20.42 11.10 4.64
N THR A 442 -21.26 12.05 5.08
CA THR A 442 -21.21 12.64 6.41
C THR A 442 -21.78 11.69 7.47
N ASN A 443 -20.97 11.28 8.45
CA ASN A 443 -21.47 10.60 9.65
C ASN A 443 -21.67 11.62 10.78
N HIS A 444 -22.83 12.30 10.76
CA HIS A 444 -23.35 13.32 11.71
C HIS A 444 -22.43 14.52 12.01
N HIS A 445 -21.18 14.29 12.41
CA HIS A 445 -20.17 15.31 12.74
C HIS A 445 -18.86 15.15 11.94
N LEU A 446 -18.67 14.04 11.22
CA LEU A 446 -17.45 13.74 10.44
C LEU A 446 -17.73 13.72 8.93
N ILE A 447 -16.90 14.42 8.14
CA ILE A 447 -16.80 14.30 6.68
C ILE A 447 -15.48 13.61 6.29
N THR A 448 -15.54 12.64 5.37
CA THR A 448 -14.35 12.14 4.65
C THR A 448 -14.42 12.55 3.18
N PHE A 449 -13.48 13.40 2.73
CA PHE A 449 -13.50 13.97 1.38
C PHE A 449 -12.34 13.43 0.51
N ASN A 450 -12.65 12.42 -0.30
CA ASN A 450 -11.67 11.70 -1.14
C ASN A 450 -11.55 12.23 -2.58
N LEU A 451 -12.00 13.46 -2.82
CA LEU A 451 -12.05 14.10 -4.14
C LEU A 451 -10.99 15.19 -4.23
N ASN A 452 -10.36 15.37 -5.38
CA ASN A 452 -9.35 16.41 -5.59
C ASN A 452 -9.95 17.65 -6.28
N THR A 453 -11.01 18.21 -5.68
CA THR A 453 -11.71 19.44 -6.11
C THR A 453 -11.73 20.47 -4.99
N PRO A 454 -11.97 21.76 -5.29
CA PRO A 454 -12.20 22.76 -4.24
C PRO A 454 -13.26 22.27 -3.26
N PHE A 455 -12.97 22.38 -1.97
CA PHE A 455 -13.85 21.91 -0.91
C PHE A 455 -14.58 23.10 -0.27
N LYS A 456 -15.90 22.98 -0.14
CA LYS A 456 -16.74 23.95 0.57
C LYS A 456 -17.83 23.26 1.38
N ASN A 457 -17.87 23.50 2.68
CA ASN A 457 -18.96 23.08 3.54
C ASN A 457 -19.16 24.11 4.67
N SER A 458 -20.40 24.56 4.88
CA SER A 458 -20.77 25.57 5.89
C SER A 458 -21.68 25.02 6.99
N SER A 459 -21.79 23.70 7.14
CA SER A 459 -22.64 23.08 8.16
C SER A 459 -22.08 23.30 9.56
N VAL A 460 -22.92 23.80 10.47
CA VAL A 460 -22.54 24.03 11.88
C VAL A 460 -22.43 22.75 12.71
N ILE A 461 -22.83 21.60 12.16
CA ILE A 461 -22.85 20.30 12.86
C ILE A 461 -21.50 19.56 12.68
N ILE A 462 -20.74 19.88 11.63
CA ILE A 462 -19.47 19.20 11.33
C ILE A 462 -18.36 19.70 12.26
N THR A 463 -17.74 18.76 12.97
CA THR A 463 -16.60 19.01 13.86
C THR A 463 -15.33 18.32 13.40
N GLU A 464 -15.39 17.30 12.52
CA GLU A 464 -14.22 16.61 11.98
C GLU A 464 -14.22 16.54 10.45
N ILE A 465 -13.07 16.83 9.82
CA ILE A 465 -12.83 16.62 8.39
C ILE A 465 -11.57 15.77 8.17
N LYS A 466 -11.70 14.76 7.31
CA LYS A 466 -10.61 13.91 6.83
C LYS A 466 -10.51 14.06 5.31
N PHE A 467 -9.53 14.82 4.84
CA PHE A 467 -9.22 14.89 3.41
C PHE A 467 -8.47 13.64 2.97
N GLY A 468 -8.88 13.08 1.83
CA GLY A 468 -8.30 11.86 1.27
C GLY A 468 -6.89 12.05 0.71
N ASN A 469 -6.22 10.94 0.38
CA ASN A 469 -4.79 10.94 0.03
C ASN A 469 -4.41 11.75 -1.22
N GLU A 470 -5.36 12.06 -2.09
CA GLU A 470 -5.13 12.85 -3.31
C GLU A 470 -5.53 14.32 -3.21
N PHE A 471 -6.17 14.75 -2.11
CA PHE A 471 -6.62 16.15 -1.98
C PHE A 471 -5.41 17.09 -1.93
N ASN A 472 -5.31 17.97 -2.93
CA ASN A 472 -4.26 18.98 -3.02
C ASN A 472 -4.78 20.28 -3.65
N GLN A 473 -6.01 20.66 -3.34
CA GLN A 473 -6.62 21.93 -3.75
C GLN A 473 -6.43 23.00 -2.68
N PRO A 474 -6.33 24.29 -3.05
CA PRO A 474 -6.32 25.37 -2.09
C PRO A 474 -7.65 25.40 -1.31
N LEU A 475 -7.58 25.83 -0.05
CA LEU A 475 -8.75 26.09 0.77
C LEU A 475 -9.01 27.60 0.80
N GLU A 476 -10.27 27.98 0.60
CA GLU A 476 -10.71 29.36 0.55
C GLU A 476 -11.25 29.83 1.92
N SER A 477 -11.29 31.15 2.14
CA SER A 477 -11.91 31.72 3.34
C SER A 477 -13.39 31.32 3.43
N ASN A 478 -13.81 30.82 4.61
CA ASN A 478 -15.15 30.27 4.86
C ASN A 478 -15.50 29.02 4.02
N SER A 479 -14.52 28.28 3.49
CA SER A 479 -14.78 26.99 2.82
C SER A 479 -14.84 25.80 3.80
N LEU A 480 -14.38 25.98 5.04
CA LEU A 480 -14.47 25.00 6.12
C LEU A 480 -15.63 25.32 7.09
N PRO A 481 -16.22 24.29 7.74
CA PRO A 481 -17.24 24.45 8.77
C PRO A 481 -16.82 25.37 9.92
N PRO A 482 -17.69 26.25 10.43
CA PRO A 482 -17.33 27.22 11.47
C PRO A 482 -17.10 26.59 12.86
N ASN A 483 -17.61 25.36 13.08
CA ASN A 483 -17.47 24.60 14.33
C ASN A 483 -16.45 23.43 14.22
N LEU A 484 -15.64 23.41 13.17
CA LEU A 484 -14.64 22.37 12.94
C LEU A 484 -13.58 22.36 14.05
N THR A 485 -13.50 21.28 14.82
CA THR A 485 -12.49 21.09 15.89
C THR A 485 -11.31 20.23 15.46
N SER A 486 -11.47 19.36 14.47
CA SER A 486 -10.42 18.47 13.97
C SER A 486 -10.34 18.50 12.43
N LEU A 487 -9.14 18.73 11.90
CA LEU A 487 -8.86 18.73 10.48
C LEU A 487 -7.63 17.87 10.18
N SER A 488 -7.77 16.92 9.26
CA SER A 488 -6.64 16.12 8.79
C SER A 488 -6.55 16.04 7.27
N PHE A 489 -5.32 16.10 6.77
CA PHE A 489 -4.98 15.99 5.37
C PHE A 489 -4.36 14.62 5.04
N GLY A 490 -4.76 14.07 3.90
CA GLY A 490 -4.14 12.89 3.30
C GLY A 490 -2.82 13.22 2.58
N TYR A 491 -2.18 12.19 2.04
CA TYR A 491 -0.78 12.23 1.60
C TYR A 491 -0.38 13.40 0.68
N SER A 492 -1.20 13.81 -0.29
CA SER A 492 -0.77 14.73 -1.35
C SER A 492 -0.86 16.23 -1.02
N PHE A 493 -1.49 16.61 0.10
CA PHE A 493 -1.74 18.03 0.38
C PHE A 493 -0.44 18.80 0.63
N ASN A 494 -0.18 19.81 -0.20
CA ASN A 494 1.00 20.66 -0.13
C ASN A 494 0.70 22.10 -0.61
N GLN A 495 -0.50 22.61 -0.33
CA GLN A 495 -0.90 23.99 -0.66
C GLN A 495 -0.57 24.96 0.48
N ILE A 496 -0.33 26.22 0.11
CA ILE A 496 -0.15 27.31 1.08
C ILE A 496 -1.48 27.59 1.77
N LEU A 497 -1.47 27.69 3.10
CA LEU A 497 -2.61 28.11 3.89
C LEU A 497 -2.52 29.62 4.17
N SER A 498 -3.57 30.36 3.81
CA SER A 498 -3.70 31.79 4.07
C SER A 498 -4.35 32.06 5.43
N VAL A 499 -4.06 33.24 6.00
CA VAL A 499 -4.68 33.71 7.25
C VAL A 499 -6.20 33.72 7.13
N GLY A 500 -6.90 33.14 8.12
CA GLY A 500 -8.36 33.10 8.16
C GLY A 500 -9.03 31.98 7.34
N VAL A 501 -8.25 31.10 6.69
CA VAL A 501 -8.77 29.90 6.03
C VAL A 501 -9.15 28.81 7.05
N LEU A 502 -8.33 28.64 8.09
CA LEU A 502 -8.63 27.72 9.19
C LEU A 502 -9.64 28.36 10.18
N PRO A 503 -10.70 27.65 10.60
CA PRO A 503 -11.70 28.19 11.51
C PRO A 503 -11.16 28.34 12.94
N LYS A 504 -11.67 29.36 13.66
CA LYS A 504 -11.26 29.71 15.04
C LYS A 504 -11.70 28.70 16.13
N SER A 505 -12.35 27.61 15.73
CA SER A 505 -12.79 26.50 16.57
C SER A 505 -11.83 25.30 16.49
N LEU A 506 -10.85 25.33 15.59
CA LEU A 506 -9.97 24.21 15.30
C LEU A 506 -8.99 23.98 16.45
N LYS A 507 -9.06 22.78 17.02
CA LYS A 507 -8.23 22.29 18.14
C LYS A 507 -7.13 21.33 17.68
N SER A 508 -7.39 20.51 16.67
CA SER A 508 -6.42 19.56 16.12
C SER A 508 -6.23 19.74 14.62
N LEU A 509 -4.97 19.83 14.19
CA LEU A 509 -4.56 19.92 12.79
C LEU A 509 -3.49 18.87 12.48
N LYS A 510 -3.76 18.00 11.52
CA LYS A 510 -2.82 16.98 11.03
C LYS A 510 -2.56 17.15 9.54
N PHE A 511 -1.33 17.43 9.17
CA PHE A 511 -0.89 17.39 7.78
C PHE A 511 -0.57 15.96 7.32
N GLY A 512 -0.72 15.73 6.02
CA GLY A 512 -0.35 14.48 5.35
C GLY A 512 1.07 14.50 4.82
N TYR A 513 1.52 13.36 4.29
CA TYR A 513 2.89 13.06 3.83
C TYR A 513 3.63 14.27 3.21
N SER A 514 3.08 14.86 2.16
CA SER A 514 3.77 15.79 1.25
C SER A 514 3.79 17.25 1.71
N PHE A 515 3.19 17.61 2.85
CA PHE A 515 3.08 19.01 3.26
C PHE A 515 4.45 19.58 3.67
N ASN A 516 4.93 20.57 2.92
CA ASN A 516 6.23 21.21 3.15
C ASN A 516 6.19 22.72 2.80
N GLN A 517 5.08 23.40 3.13
CA GLN A 517 4.94 24.85 2.93
C GLN A 517 5.30 25.64 4.19
N ILE A 518 5.80 26.86 4.01
CA ILE A 518 6.07 27.80 5.10
C ILE A 518 4.73 28.25 5.70
N LEU A 519 4.61 28.20 7.03
CA LEU A 519 3.49 28.77 7.76
C LEU A 519 3.83 30.19 8.22
N SER A 520 2.93 31.13 7.93
CA SER A 520 3.04 32.53 8.38
C SER A 520 2.32 32.74 9.72
N VAL A 521 2.74 33.76 10.46
CA VAL A 521 2.08 34.19 11.71
C VAL A 521 0.57 34.42 11.48
N GLY A 522 -0.27 33.86 12.34
CA GLY A 522 -1.74 33.97 12.26
C GLY A 522 -2.43 33.03 11.25
N VAL A 523 -1.69 32.16 10.55
CA VAL A 523 -2.30 31.09 9.72
C VAL A 523 -2.92 30.00 10.59
N LEU A 524 -2.22 29.60 11.66
CA LEU A 524 -2.75 28.68 12.66
C LEU A 524 -3.69 29.43 13.63
N PRO A 525 -4.88 28.90 13.94
CA PRO A 525 -5.82 29.56 14.83
C PRO A 525 -5.37 29.47 16.29
N ILE A 526 -5.70 30.51 17.08
CA ILE A 526 -5.38 30.63 18.52
C ILE A 526 -6.12 29.64 19.45
N SER A 527 -6.84 28.69 18.86
CA SER A 527 -7.56 27.60 19.53
C SER A 527 -6.88 26.24 19.35
N LEU A 528 -5.77 26.20 18.62
CA LEU A 528 -5.12 24.96 18.21
C LEU A 528 -4.30 24.39 19.37
N GLU A 529 -4.72 23.23 19.85
CA GLU A 529 -4.15 22.49 20.99
C GLU A 529 -3.18 21.41 20.51
N SER A 530 -3.39 20.85 19.31
CA SER A 530 -2.56 19.78 18.73
C SER A 530 -2.23 20.02 17.27
N LEU A 531 -0.93 19.94 16.93
CA LEU A 531 -0.41 20.07 15.57
C LEU A 531 0.50 18.89 15.22
N LYS A 532 0.18 18.19 14.13
CA LYS A 532 1.04 17.15 13.55
C LYS A 532 1.43 17.49 12.11
N PHE A 533 2.73 17.55 11.85
CA PHE A 533 3.29 17.74 10.52
C PHE A 533 3.47 16.44 9.74
N GLY A 534 3.49 16.57 8.41
CA GLY A 534 3.75 15.49 7.46
C GLY A 534 5.22 15.06 7.40
N ILE A 535 5.47 13.93 6.74
CA ILE A 535 6.80 13.32 6.56
C ILE A 535 7.78 14.25 5.82
N GLU A 536 7.32 15.00 4.83
CA GLU A 536 8.15 15.91 4.04
C GLU A 536 8.41 17.28 4.70
N PHE A 537 7.79 17.58 5.85
CA PHE A 537 7.87 18.92 6.44
C PHE A 537 9.27 19.23 6.97
N ASN A 538 9.94 20.20 6.37
CA ASN A 538 11.27 20.63 6.79
C ASN A 538 11.46 22.15 6.58
N GLN A 539 10.45 22.95 6.97
CA GLN A 539 10.50 24.41 6.94
C GLN A 539 10.86 25.01 8.29
N ILE A 540 11.50 26.19 8.27
CA ILE A 540 11.81 26.95 9.48
C ILE A 540 10.51 27.50 10.08
N LEU A 541 10.36 27.37 11.41
CA LEU A 541 9.30 28.01 12.17
C LEU A 541 9.82 29.31 12.79
N SER A 542 9.11 30.40 12.56
CA SER A 542 9.39 31.70 13.18
C SER A 542 8.59 31.87 14.47
N VAL A 543 9.08 32.74 15.37
CA VAL A 543 8.38 33.15 16.60
C VAL A 543 6.94 33.61 16.27
N GLY A 544 5.96 33.11 17.02
CA GLY A 544 4.53 33.42 16.84
C GLY A 544 3.84 32.72 15.66
N VAL A 545 4.51 31.80 14.95
CA VAL A 545 3.84 30.93 13.96
C VAL A 545 3.01 29.85 14.64
N LEU A 546 3.55 29.26 15.71
CA LEU A 546 2.81 28.36 16.61
C LEU A 546 2.00 29.20 17.62
N PRO A 547 0.72 28.87 17.90
CA PRO A 547 -0.10 29.62 18.83
C PRO A 547 0.16 29.24 20.30
N GLU A 548 -0.02 30.19 21.21
CA GLU A 548 0.10 30.00 22.69
C GLU A 548 -0.99 29.11 23.32
N SER A 549 -1.78 28.42 22.50
CA SER A 549 -2.73 27.38 22.92
C SER A 549 -2.20 25.96 22.65
N LEU A 550 -1.05 25.82 22.01
CA LEU A 550 -0.56 24.55 21.50
C LEU A 550 0.07 23.72 22.63
N GLU A 551 -0.57 22.61 22.98
CA GLU A 551 -0.16 21.68 24.04
C GLU A 551 0.68 20.52 23.46
N SER A 552 0.43 20.12 22.21
CA SER A 552 1.11 18.99 21.56
C SER A 552 1.60 19.31 20.14
N LEU A 553 2.90 19.09 19.91
CA LEU A 553 3.56 19.28 18.62
C LEU A 553 4.29 18.00 18.18
N VAL A 554 3.94 17.51 16.99
CA VAL A 554 4.55 16.30 16.40
C VAL A 554 5.12 16.61 15.02
N PHE A 555 6.44 16.56 14.91
CA PHE A 555 7.14 16.45 13.64
C PHE A 555 7.17 14.99 13.17
N SER A 556 7.36 14.79 11.86
CA SER A 556 7.58 13.46 11.25
C SER A 556 8.93 13.46 10.52
N ASP A 557 9.47 12.27 10.21
CA ASP A 557 10.67 11.98 9.41
C ASP A 557 11.59 13.18 9.10
N LYS A 558 11.37 13.93 8.00
CA LYS A 558 12.39 14.84 7.42
C LYS A 558 12.66 16.15 8.16
N PHE A 559 11.96 16.45 9.27
CA PHE A 559 12.19 17.71 9.98
C PHE A 559 13.60 17.73 10.63
N ASN A 560 14.45 18.65 10.17
CA ASN A 560 15.82 18.81 10.69
C ASN A 560 16.26 20.29 10.70
N GLN A 561 15.33 21.21 10.96
CA GLN A 561 15.64 22.64 11.09
C GLN A 561 16.13 22.99 12.50
N ILE A 562 17.02 23.99 12.58
CA ILE A 562 17.56 24.47 13.86
C ILE A 562 16.49 25.29 14.59
N LEU A 563 16.21 24.94 15.84
CA LEU A 563 15.43 25.73 16.77
C LEU A 563 16.38 26.56 17.66
N SER A 564 16.93 27.66 17.13
CA SER A 564 17.92 28.49 17.85
C SER A 564 17.35 29.76 18.49
N VAL A 565 16.06 30.03 18.29
CA VAL A 565 15.40 31.26 18.76
C VAL A 565 14.38 30.91 19.84
N VAL A 566 14.56 31.50 21.02
CA VAL A 566 13.64 31.40 22.17
C VAL A 566 12.25 31.92 21.75
N GLY A 567 11.18 31.23 22.15
CA GLY A 567 9.80 31.57 21.79
C GLY A 567 9.35 31.11 20.39
N VAL A 568 10.11 30.24 19.71
CA VAL A 568 9.60 29.51 18.53
C VAL A 568 8.61 28.42 18.94
N LEU A 569 8.87 27.76 20.06
CA LEU A 569 7.93 26.88 20.75
C LEU A 569 7.15 27.71 21.78
N PRO A 570 5.81 27.57 21.88
CA PRO A 570 4.99 28.35 22.82
C PRO A 570 5.09 27.82 24.25
N GLU A 571 4.85 28.69 25.25
CA GLU A 571 4.95 28.35 26.69
C GLU A 571 3.78 27.48 27.20
N SER A 572 2.85 27.10 26.32
CA SER A 572 1.79 26.11 26.57
C SER A 572 2.20 24.67 26.24
N LEU A 573 3.34 24.46 25.59
CA LEU A 573 3.66 23.17 24.97
C LEU A 573 4.07 22.14 26.03
N GLU A 574 3.23 21.11 26.23
CA GLU A 574 3.47 20.02 27.18
C GLU A 574 4.14 18.80 26.53
N SER A 575 3.92 18.59 25.23
CA SER A 575 4.40 17.41 24.50
C SER A 575 5.06 17.76 23.16
N LEU A 576 6.30 17.33 22.99
CA LEU A 576 7.08 17.52 21.77
C LEU A 576 7.64 16.19 21.25
N LYS A 577 7.36 15.87 19.99
CA LYS A 577 7.98 14.76 19.26
C LYS A 577 8.69 15.27 18.01
N PHE A 578 9.98 14.95 17.90
CA PHE A 578 10.78 15.21 16.71
C PHE A 578 10.65 14.11 15.65
N GLY A 579 10.97 14.46 14.40
CA GLY A 579 11.03 13.53 13.26
C GLY A 579 12.34 12.74 13.22
N ASP A 580 12.37 11.67 12.43
CA ASP A 580 13.49 10.72 12.37
C ASP A 580 14.81 11.33 11.91
N LYS A 581 14.80 12.40 11.11
CA LYS A 581 16.00 13.13 10.66
C LYS A 581 16.45 14.24 11.61
N PHE A 582 15.78 14.47 12.73
CA PHE A 582 16.14 15.57 13.61
C PHE A 582 17.45 15.29 14.35
N ASN A 583 18.50 16.04 14.02
CA ASN A 583 19.82 15.89 14.62
C ASN A 583 20.51 17.25 14.82
N GLN A 584 19.75 18.26 15.30
CA GLN A 584 20.25 19.59 15.62
C GLN A 584 20.52 19.76 17.11
N ILE A 585 21.48 20.61 17.45
CA ILE A 585 21.78 21.01 18.84
C ILE A 585 20.64 21.89 19.36
N LEU A 586 20.11 21.55 20.54
CA LEU A 586 19.16 22.38 21.27
C LEU A 586 19.90 23.33 22.22
N SER A 587 19.53 24.61 22.20
CA SER A 587 20.09 25.63 23.10
C SER A 587 19.23 25.80 24.36
N VAL A 588 19.83 26.28 25.44
CA VAL A 588 19.14 26.59 26.70
C VAL A 588 17.98 27.58 26.45
N GLY A 589 16.80 27.29 27.01
CA GLY A 589 15.59 28.12 26.85
C GLY A 589 14.86 27.98 25.49
N VAL A 590 15.26 27.06 24.62
CA VAL A 590 14.51 26.75 23.38
C VAL A 590 13.29 25.88 23.66
N LEU A 591 13.43 24.92 24.59
CA LEU A 591 12.32 24.13 25.10
C LEU A 591 11.62 24.94 26.21
N PRO A 592 10.28 25.06 26.19
CA PRO A 592 9.55 25.84 27.19
C PRO A 592 9.49 25.11 28.53
N GLU A 593 9.37 25.86 29.64
CA GLU A 593 9.34 25.27 31.00
C GLU A 593 8.03 24.52 31.30
N SER A 594 7.03 24.56 30.41
CA SER A 594 5.85 23.69 30.43
C SER A 594 6.09 22.28 29.88
N LEU A 595 7.22 22.02 29.22
CA LEU A 595 7.42 20.78 28.45
C LEU A 595 7.63 19.56 29.33
N GLN A 596 6.58 18.75 29.44
CA GLN A 596 6.48 17.57 30.27
C GLN A 596 7.03 16.29 29.60
N SER A 597 6.90 16.16 28.28
CA SER A 597 7.32 14.97 27.52
C SER A 597 8.06 15.31 26.24
N LEU A 598 9.24 14.74 26.05
CA LEU A 598 10.08 14.91 24.87
C LEU A 598 10.47 13.56 24.25
N GLU A 599 10.22 13.40 22.96
CA GLU A 599 10.65 12.25 22.15
C GLU A 599 11.51 12.72 20.96
N PHE A 600 12.71 12.16 20.85
CA PHE A 600 13.60 12.34 19.70
C PHE A 600 13.42 11.23 18.65
N GLY A 601 13.56 11.58 17.36
CA GLY A 601 13.51 10.62 16.25
C GLY A 601 14.86 9.92 15.99
N TRP A 602 14.85 8.96 15.07
CA TRP A 602 15.95 8.03 14.75
C TRP A 602 17.39 8.61 14.85
N GLU A 603 17.73 9.62 14.05
CA GLU A 603 19.12 10.10 13.85
C GLU A 603 19.63 11.02 14.97
N PHE A 604 18.86 11.30 16.03
CA PHE A 604 19.28 12.24 17.06
C PHE A 604 20.48 11.72 17.87
N ASN A 605 21.63 12.39 17.73
CA ASN A 605 22.87 12.01 18.42
C ASN A 605 23.71 13.24 18.84
N GLN A 606 23.05 14.31 19.28
CA GLN A 606 23.71 15.53 19.78
C GLN A 606 23.90 15.52 21.30
N ILE A 607 24.95 16.19 21.77
CA ILE A 607 25.21 16.40 23.20
C ILE A 607 24.17 17.36 23.78
N LEU A 608 23.54 16.98 24.89
CA LEU A 608 22.70 17.87 25.68
C LEU A 608 23.53 18.55 26.79
N SER A 609 23.40 19.86 26.90
CA SER A 609 24.03 20.65 27.96
C SER A 609 23.09 20.81 29.17
N VAL A 610 23.67 21.07 30.35
CA VAL A 610 22.92 21.39 31.57
C VAL A 610 21.98 22.57 31.32
N GLY A 611 20.71 22.45 31.71
CA GLY A 611 19.67 23.46 31.51
C GLY A 611 19.05 23.51 30.11
N VAL A 612 19.39 22.59 29.20
CA VAL A 612 18.67 22.45 27.91
C VAL A 612 17.33 21.75 28.10
N LEU A 613 17.24 20.79 29.02
CA LEU A 613 15.99 20.11 29.38
C LEU A 613 15.29 20.87 30.54
N PRO A 614 14.01 21.24 30.38
CA PRO A 614 13.25 21.99 31.40
C PRO A 614 12.94 21.16 32.64
N GLN A 615 12.71 21.83 33.78
CA GLN A 615 12.59 21.19 35.10
C GLN A 615 11.17 20.65 35.41
N SER A 616 10.26 20.70 34.46
CA SER A 616 8.93 20.09 34.51
C SER A 616 8.86 18.72 33.84
N MET A 617 9.89 18.33 33.09
CA MET A 617 9.89 17.13 32.26
C MET A 617 9.77 15.85 33.09
N TYR A 618 8.74 15.04 32.85
CA TYR A 618 8.56 13.73 33.49
C TYR A 618 8.99 12.57 32.59
N SER A 619 9.03 12.75 31.26
CA SER A 619 9.33 11.68 30.29
C SER A 619 10.30 12.14 29.20
N LEU A 620 11.36 11.37 29.00
CA LEU A 620 12.35 11.57 27.93
C LEU A 620 12.60 10.27 27.17
N ILE A 621 12.49 10.33 25.85
CA ILE A 621 12.81 9.23 24.93
C ILE A 621 13.86 9.73 23.93
N PHE A 622 15.04 9.11 23.95
CA PHE A 622 16.12 9.40 23.02
C PHE A 622 15.95 8.70 21.66
N GLY A 623 16.53 9.32 20.63
CA GLY A 623 16.54 8.81 19.26
C GLY A 623 17.37 7.54 19.11
N TRP A 624 17.04 6.72 18.11
CA TRP A 624 17.63 5.39 17.86
C TRP A 624 19.17 5.38 17.87
N GLU A 625 19.80 6.39 17.29
CA GLU A 625 21.26 6.51 17.17
C GLU A 625 21.94 7.25 18.34
N PHE A 626 21.19 7.64 19.38
CA PHE A 626 21.74 8.41 20.49
C PHE A 626 22.79 7.62 21.28
N ASN A 627 24.04 8.09 21.27
CA ASN A 627 25.16 7.44 21.95
C ASN A 627 26.14 8.46 22.55
N GLN A 628 25.62 9.58 23.08
CA GLN A 628 26.43 10.62 23.76
C GLN A 628 26.53 10.38 25.27
N ILE A 629 27.63 10.83 25.86
CA ILE A 629 27.82 10.81 27.31
C ILE A 629 26.91 11.86 27.95
N LEU A 630 26.15 11.45 28.98
CA LEU A 630 25.37 12.35 29.82
C LEU A 630 26.18 12.77 31.06
N SER A 631 26.25 14.07 31.30
CA SER A 631 26.86 14.65 32.50
C SER A 631 25.83 14.82 33.62
N VAL A 632 26.30 14.86 34.87
CA VAL A 632 25.47 15.17 36.06
C VAL A 632 24.73 16.51 35.85
N GLY A 633 23.42 16.53 36.14
CA GLY A 633 22.56 17.71 35.98
C GLY A 633 22.09 17.99 34.54
N VAL A 634 22.39 17.14 33.56
CA VAL A 634 21.81 17.25 32.20
C VAL A 634 20.35 16.77 32.19
N LEU A 635 20.05 15.69 32.91
CA LEU A 635 18.68 15.22 33.12
C LEU A 635 18.01 16.01 34.27
N PRO A 636 16.74 16.42 34.14
CA PRO A 636 16.06 17.21 35.15
C PRO A 636 15.59 16.36 36.35
N GLU A 637 15.57 16.97 37.55
CA GLU A 637 15.23 16.31 38.83
C GLU A 637 13.74 15.91 38.96
N SER A 638 12.93 16.22 37.94
CA SER A 638 11.53 15.83 37.80
C SER A 638 11.33 14.52 37.02
N LEU A 639 12.37 14.02 36.35
CA LEU A 639 12.26 12.97 35.34
C LEU A 639 11.89 11.62 35.97
N GLN A 640 10.79 11.03 35.52
CA GLN A 640 10.25 9.76 36.06
C GLN A 640 10.38 8.59 35.08
N SER A 641 10.46 8.87 33.78
CA SER A 641 10.62 7.87 32.73
C SER A 641 11.73 8.28 31.77
N LEU A 642 12.71 7.39 31.58
CA LEU A 642 13.80 7.56 30.64
C LEU A 642 13.91 6.32 29.74
N ALA A 643 13.92 6.54 28.43
CA ALA A 643 14.25 5.52 27.44
C ALA A 643 15.41 5.98 26.56
N PHE A 644 16.45 5.15 26.47
CA PHE A 644 17.55 5.31 25.54
C PHE A 644 17.22 4.65 24.19
N GLY A 645 17.77 5.23 23.11
CA GLY A 645 17.67 4.63 21.78
C GLY A 645 18.60 3.44 21.59
N TYR A 646 18.39 2.69 20.50
CA TYR A 646 19.06 1.43 20.17
C TYR A 646 20.58 1.44 20.39
N SER A 647 21.29 2.45 19.89
CA SER A 647 22.76 2.48 19.90
C SER A 647 23.40 3.08 21.16
N PHE A 648 22.63 3.31 22.23
CA PHE A 648 23.19 3.85 23.48
C PHE A 648 24.06 2.81 24.20
N ASN A 649 25.36 3.07 24.29
CA ASN A 649 26.33 2.18 24.93
C ASN A 649 27.41 2.96 25.71
N GLN A 650 27.04 4.07 26.35
CA GLN A 650 27.94 4.87 27.18
C GLN A 650 27.90 4.46 28.66
N ILE A 651 29.02 4.66 29.37
CA ILE A 651 29.08 4.45 30.82
C ILE A 651 28.31 5.57 31.53
N LEU A 652 27.40 5.19 32.43
CA LEU A 652 26.71 6.12 33.33
C LEU A 652 27.48 6.25 34.64
N SER A 653 27.70 7.49 35.08
CA SER A 653 28.31 7.80 36.38
C SER A 653 27.25 8.01 37.46
N VAL A 654 27.62 7.83 38.72
CA VAL A 654 26.76 8.12 39.89
C VAL A 654 26.25 9.56 39.82
N GLY A 655 24.94 9.76 40.03
CA GLY A 655 24.28 11.06 39.96
C GLY A 655 23.97 11.59 38.54
N VAL A 656 24.21 10.80 37.48
CA VAL A 656 23.74 11.16 36.12
C VAL A 656 22.24 10.90 35.96
N LEU A 657 21.72 9.83 36.57
CA LEU A 657 20.30 9.54 36.64
C LEU A 657 19.70 10.24 37.88
N PRO A 658 18.57 10.96 37.77
CA PRO A 658 17.98 11.70 38.89
C PRO A 658 17.22 10.78 39.85
N GLU A 659 17.16 11.16 41.13
CA GLU A 659 16.50 10.40 42.21
C GLU A 659 14.97 10.35 42.10
N SER A 660 14.37 11.00 41.09
CA SER A 660 12.96 10.89 40.73
C SER A 660 12.62 9.72 39.81
N LEU A 661 13.63 9.07 39.21
CA LEU A 661 13.46 8.15 38.08
C LEU A 661 12.82 6.81 38.49
N LYS A 662 11.65 6.51 37.93
CA LYS A 662 10.86 5.30 38.25
C LYS A 662 10.97 4.21 37.19
N SER A 663 11.22 4.58 35.93
CA SER A 663 11.32 3.66 34.80
C SER A 663 12.54 4.00 33.94
N LEU A 664 13.39 2.99 33.69
CA LEU A 664 14.56 3.09 32.84
C LEU A 664 14.55 1.98 31.79
N VAL A 665 14.69 2.37 30.51
CA VAL A 665 14.87 1.47 29.37
C VAL A 665 16.21 1.79 28.71
N PHE A 666 17.10 0.80 28.65
CA PHE A 666 18.39 0.92 27.95
C PHE A 666 18.27 0.61 26.45
N GLY A 667 19.21 1.14 25.67
CA GLY A 667 19.39 0.82 24.27
C GLY A 667 19.76 -0.63 24.03
N ASN A 668 19.49 -1.14 22.83
CA ASN A 668 19.78 -2.53 22.47
C ASN A 668 21.28 -2.86 22.46
N GLU A 669 22.15 -1.92 22.10
CA GLU A 669 23.61 -2.08 22.14
C GLU A 669 24.20 -1.86 23.55
N PHE A 670 23.38 -1.55 24.57
CA PHE A 670 23.89 -1.24 25.91
C PHE A 670 24.52 -2.47 26.57
N ASN A 671 25.83 -2.45 26.76
CA ASN A 671 26.58 -3.56 27.36
C ASN A 671 27.71 -3.08 28.29
N GLN A 672 27.47 -1.97 29.01
CA GLN A 672 28.42 -1.42 29.99
C GLN A 672 28.18 -1.98 31.40
N ILE A 673 29.24 -2.06 32.20
CA ILE A 673 29.16 -2.44 33.62
C ILE A 673 28.51 -1.30 34.41
N LEU A 674 27.47 -1.63 35.18
CA LEU A 674 26.85 -0.71 36.14
C LEU A 674 27.54 -0.82 37.51
N SER A 675 27.91 0.32 38.08
CA SER A 675 28.46 0.39 39.45
C SER A 675 27.35 0.65 40.47
N VAL A 676 27.61 0.29 41.73
CA VAL A 676 26.72 0.59 42.88
C VAL A 676 26.43 2.09 42.94
N GLY A 677 25.15 2.45 43.09
CA GLY A 677 24.69 3.85 43.13
C GLY A 677 24.58 4.56 41.77
N VAL A 678 24.76 3.87 40.64
CA VAL A 678 24.47 4.44 39.31
C VAL A 678 22.96 4.43 39.02
N LEU A 679 22.24 3.41 39.47
CA LEU A 679 20.79 3.36 39.43
C LEU A 679 20.22 4.00 40.72
N PRO A 680 19.23 4.91 40.63
CA PRO A 680 18.68 5.61 41.79
C PRO A 680 17.71 4.72 42.60
N GLU A 681 17.58 5.00 43.90
CA GLU A 681 16.76 4.21 44.85
C GLU A 681 15.23 4.43 44.70
N SER A 682 14.81 5.19 43.69
CA SER A 682 13.40 5.34 43.29
C SER A 682 12.99 4.43 42.14
N LEU A 683 13.93 3.72 41.51
CA LEU A 683 13.72 2.97 40.29
C LEU A 683 12.85 1.73 40.53
N LYS A 684 11.69 1.66 39.86
CA LYS A 684 10.71 0.58 39.99
C LYS A 684 10.72 -0.39 38.81
N SER A 685 11.12 0.07 37.63
CA SER A 685 11.17 -0.74 36.41
C SER A 685 12.49 -0.51 35.68
N LEU A 686 13.19 -1.61 35.36
CA LEU A 686 14.42 -1.61 34.59
C LEU A 686 14.30 -2.59 33.43
N VAL A 687 14.59 -2.11 32.22
CA VAL A 687 14.66 -2.92 30.99
C VAL A 687 16.05 -2.76 30.38
N PHE A 688 16.80 -3.85 30.31
CA PHE A 688 18.03 -3.93 29.54
C PHE A 688 17.73 -4.25 28.08
N GLY A 689 18.50 -3.66 27.17
CA GLY A 689 18.41 -3.95 25.75
C GLY A 689 19.09 -5.25 25.34
N ARG A 690 18.93 -5.60 24.06
CA ARG A 690 19.35 -6.86 23.42
C ARG A 690 20.70 -7.42 23.89
N GLU A 691 21.77 -6.63 23.80
CA GLU A 691 23.17 -7.07 23.92
C GLU A 691 23.71 -7.06 25.37
N PHE A 692 22.90 -6.65 26.36
CA PHE A 692 23.35 -6.55 27.74
C PHE A 692 23.72 -7.93 28.31
N ASN A 693 25.00 -8.13 28.60
CA ASN A 693 25.52 -9.41 29.09
C ASN A 693 26.63 -9.22 30.15
N GLN A 694 26.50 -8.19 31.00
CA GLN A 694 27.44 -7.92 32.10
C GLN A 694 27.01 -8.55 33.42
N ILE A 695 28.00 -8.88 34.26
CA ILE A 695 27.76 -9.43 35.61
C ILE A 695 27.22 -8.30 36.51
N LEU A 696 26.10 -8.56 37.19
CA LEU A 696 25.56 -7.69 38.23
C LEU A 696 26.11 -8.09 39.59
N SER A 697 26.60 -7.11 40.34
CA SER A 697 27.07 -7.28 41.72
C SER A 697 25.98 -6.90 42.72
N VAL A 698 26.09 -7.39 43.96
CA VAL A 698 25.18 -7.03 45.07
C VAL A 698 25.15 -5.51 45.25
N GLY A 699 23.94 -4.94 45.35
CA GLY A 699 23.72 -3.49 45.47
C GLY A 699 23.86 -2.68 44.17
N VAL A 700 24.02 -3.32 43.00
CA VAL A 700 23.92 -2.60 41.70
C VAL A 700 22.47 -2.34 41.32
N LEU A 701 21.56 -3.27 41.62
CA LEU A 701 20.11 -3.07 41.50
C LEU A 701 19.57 -2.47 42.81
N PRO A 702 18.74 -1.41 42.75
CA PRO A 702 18.22 -0.74 43.94
C PRO A 702 17.11 -1.55 44.62
N GLU A 703 16.95 -1.38 45.93
CA GLU A 703 15.99 -2.14 46.75
C GLU A 703 14.52 -1.74 46.51
N SER A 704 14.26 -0.75 45.65
CA SER A 704 12.92 -0.36 45.20
C SER A 704 12.43 -1.09 43.94
N LEU A 705 13.28 -1.87 43.26
CA LEU A 705 13.02 -2.39 41.92
C LEU A 705 11.94 -3.48 41.92
N GLU A 706 10.78 -3.19 41.30
CA GLU A 706 9.63 -4.08 41.26
C GLU A 706 9.59 -4.96 39.99
N SER A 707 10.21 -4.51 38.90
CA SER A 707 10.20 -5.20 37.60
C SER A 707 11.57 -5.11 36.91
N LEU A 708 12.11 -6.25 36.50
CA LEU A 708 13.38 -6.38 35.78
C LEU A 708 13.19 -7.19 34.50
N VAL A 709 13.66 -6.66 33.37
CA VAL A 709 13.69 -7.34 32.07
C VAL A 709 15.12 -7.34 31.55
N PHE A 710 15.66 -8.52 31.28
CA PHE A 710 16.90 -8.70 30.55
C PHE A 710 16.63 -8.86 29.05
N GLY A 711 17.56 -8.36 28.22
CA GLY A 711 17.52 -8.52 26.77
C GLY A 711 17.94 -9.91 26.30
N PHE A 712 17.89 -10.08 24.98
CA PHE A 712 18.16 -11.33 24.24
C PHE A 712 19.41 -12.08 24.71
N GLU A 713 20.55 -11.40 24.84
CA GLU A 713 21.88 -12.03 24.97
C GLU A 713 22.33 -12.25 26.43
N PHE A 714 21.52 -11.85 27.41
CA PHE A 714 21.90 -11.97 28.82
C PHE A 714 22.01 -13.43 29.27
N ASN A 715 23.23 -13.85 29.62
CA ASN A 715 23.50 -15.23 30.04
C ASN A 715 24.54 -15.30 31.18
N GLN A 716 24.58 -14.29 32.05
CA GLN A 716 25.49 -14.25 33.20
C GLN A 716 24.93 -15.00 34.41
N ILE A 717 25.85 -15.56 35.22
CA ILE A 717 25.54 -16.34 36.41
C ILE A 717 25.07 -15.41 37.54
N LEU A 718 23.88 -15.68 38.08
CA LEU A 718 23.31 -14.99 39.25
C LEU A 718 23.56 -15.80 40.55
N SER A 719 24.78 -16.27 40.81
CA SER A 719 25.06 -17.23 41.90
C SER A 719 25.17 -16.62 43.30
N VAL A 720 25.09 -15.29 43.43
CA VAL A 720 25.25 -14.58 44.70
C VAL A 720 23.88 -14.09 45.20
N VAL A 721 23.49 -14.55 46.39
CA VAL A 721 22.27 -14.10 47.07
C VAL A 721 22.35 -12.58 47.32
N GLY A 722 21.26 -11.86 47.03
CA GLY A 722 21.21 -10.39 47.12
C GLY A 722 21.68 -9.62 45.87
N VAL A 723 21.91 -10.30 44.74
CA VAL A 723 22.07 -9.61 43.43
C VAL A 723 20.72 -9.13 42.91
N LEU A 724 19.66 -9.92 43.10
CA LEU A 724 18.28 -9.52 42.85
C LEU A 724 17.68 -8.95 44.16
N PRO A 725 17.04 -7.77 44.16
CA PRO A 725 16.52 -7.13 45.37
C PRO A 725 15.22 -7.79 45.86
N GLU A 726 14.96 -7.73 47.17
CA GLU A 726 13.80 -8.40 47.80
C GLU A 726 12.45 -7.73 47.48
N SER A 727 12.44 -6.62 46.76
CA SER A 727 11.23 -5.96 46.24
C SER A 727 10.72 -6.48 44.89
N LEU A 728 11.51 -7.33 44.20
CA LEU A 728 11.29 -7.69 42.80
C LEU A 728 10.08 -8.62 42.61
N LYS A 729 9.03 -8.13 41.94
CA LYS A 729 7.76 -8.84 41.71
C LYS A 729 7.68 -9.51 40.35
N SER A 730 8.39 -9.00 39.35
CA SER A 730 8.44 -9.55 37.99
C SER A 730 9.88 -9.59 37.47
N LEU A 731 10.27 -10.75 36.94
CA LEU A 731 11.58 -10.98 36.34
C LEU A 731 11.38 -11.65 34.98
N LYS A 732 11.93 -11.04 33.92
CA LYS A 732 11.99 -11.64 32.59
C LYS A 732 13.43 -11.81 32.15
N PHE A 733 13.79 -13.02 31.76
CA PHE A 733 15.01 -13.31 31.02
C PHE A 733 14.72 -13.36 29.52
N GLY A 734 15.66 -12.88 28.70
CA GLY A 734 15.54 -12.95 27.25
C GLY A 734 15.90 -14.32 26.67
N TYR A 735 15.94 -14.41 25.34
CA TYR A 735 16.18 -15.65 24.58
C TYR A 735 17.31 -16.54 25.10
N SER A 736 18.53 -15.99 25.31
CA SER A 736 19.75 -16.78 25.56
C SER A 736 20.07 -17.09 27.02
N PHE A 737 19.21 -16.74 27.98
CA PHE A 737 19.50 -17.04 29.37
C PHE A 737 19.41 -18.54 29.66
N ASN A 738 20.53 -19.15 30.07
CA ASN A 738 20.58 -20.57 30.37
C ASN A 738 21.53 -20.92 31.54
N GLN A 739 21.52 -20.10 32.60
CA GLN A 739 22.33 -20.35 33.80
C GLN A 739 21.54 -21.04 34.92
N ILE A 740 22.24 -21.87 35.71
CA ILE A 740 21.66 -22.54 36.88
C ILE A 740 21.34 -21.51 37.96
N LEU A 741 20.08 -21.48 38.39
CA LEU A 741 19.63 -20.69 39.53
C LEU A 741 19.81 -21.49 40.82
N SER A 742 20.56 -20.93 41.78
CA SER A 742 20.77 -21.54 43.09
C SER A 742 19.64 -21.21 44.07
N VAL A 743 19.46 -22.03 45.10
CA VAL A 743 18.47 -21.81 46.17
C VAL A 743 18.70 -20.44 46.82
N GLY A 744 17.64 -19.63 46.92
CA GLY A 744 17.69 -18.28 47.49
C GLY A 744 18.25 -17.18 46.58
N VAL A 745 18.50 -17.45 45.29
CA VAL A 745 18.86 -16.41 44.30
C VAL A 745 17.63 -15.60 43.87
N LEU A 746 16.49 -16.26 43.69
CA LEU A 746 15.22 -15.60 43.38
C LEU A 746 14.58 -15.11 44.70
N PRO A 747 14.19 -13.82 44.81
CA PRO A 747 13.66 -13.25 46.04
C PRO A 747 12.25 -13.77 46.35
N GLU A 748 11.89 -13.84 47.64
CA GLU A 748 10.60 -14.42 48.08
C GLU A 748 9.39 -13.50 47.79
N SER A 749 9.59 -12.31 47.23
CA SER A 749 8.52 -11.43 46.73
C SER A 749 8.13 -11.69 45.26
N LEU A 750 8.90 -12.50 44.52
CA LEU A 750 8.75 -12.70 43.08
C LEU A 750 7.47 -13.46 42.72
N LYS A 751 6.61 -12.84 41.90
CA LYS A 751 5.30 -13.41 41.51
C LYS A 751 5.25 -13.92 40.08
N SER A 752 5.97 -13.25 39.18
CA SER A 752 5.99 -13.55 37.75
C SER A 752 7.42 -13.75 37.28
N LEU A 753 7.67 -14.90 36.65
CA LEU A 753 8.98 -15.28 36.11
C LEU A 753 8.83 -15.76 34.68
N VAL A 754 9.65 -15.23 33.78
CA VAL A 754 9.65 -15.58 32.34
C VAL A 754 11.05 -15.97 31.89
N PHE A 755 11.15 -17.09 31.17
CA PHE A 755 12.37 -17.57 30.53
C PHE A 755 12.22 -17.61 29.00
N GLY A 756 13.30 -17.25 28.29
CA GLY A 756 13.41 -17.38 26.83
C GLY A 756 13.76 -18.79 26.37
N SER A 757 13.88 -18.97 25.06
CA SER A 757 13.94 -20.28 24.39
C SER A 757 15.18 -21.14 24.69
N GLU A 758 16.32 -20.56 25.06
CA GLU A 758 17.53 -21.36 25.34
C GLU A 758 17.57 -21.92 26.76
N PHE A 759 16.62 -21.55 27.63
CA PHE A 759 16.61 -21.98 29.03
C PHE A 759 16.27 -23.48 29.16
N ASN A 760 17.26 -24.28 29.55
CA ASN A 760 17.12 -25.74 29.71
C ASN A 760 17.56 -26.26 31.09
N GLN A 761 17.65 -25.39 32.09
CA GLN A 761 18.06 -25.78 33.45
C GLN A 761 16.92 -26.37 34.30
N ILE A 762 17.30 -27.19 35.27
CA ILE A 762 16.37 -27.89 36.16
C ILE A 762 15.85 -26.94 37.25
N LEU A 763 14.56 -26.59 37.19
CA LEU A 763 13.87 -25.80 38.22
C LEU A 763 13.27 -26.64 39.37
N SER A 764 13.23 -27.97 39.25
CA SER A 764 12.54 -28.86 40.21
C SER A 764 13.28 -29.10 41.52
N VAL A 765 14.39 -28.39 41.77
CA VAL A 765 15.12 -28.44 43.05
C VAL A 765 14.37 -27.59 44.09
N VAL A 766 14.04 -28.19 45.23
CA VAL A 766 13.28 -27.53 46.31
C VAL A 766 14.02 -26.27 46.78
N GLY A 767 13.32 -25.12 46.73
CA GLY A 767 13.86 -23.83 47.14
C GLY A 767 14.52 -23.00 46.02
N VAL A 768 14.55 -23.48 44.77
CA VAL A 768 14.97 -22.65 43.62
C VAL A 768 13.86 -21.68 43.20
N LEU A 769 12.61 -22.15 43.06
CA LEU A 769 11.46 -21.26 42.90
C LEU A 769 10.92 -20.83 44.27
N PRO A 770 10.73 -19.52 44.52
CA PRO A 770 10.13 -19.01 45.76
C PRO A 770 8.62 -19.34 45.81
N LYS A 771 8.05 -19.33 47.02
CA LYS A 771 6.66 -19.81 47.25
C LYS A 771 5.59 -18.85 46.73
N SER A 772 5.99 -17.63 46.39
CA SER A 772 5.18 -16.51 45.92
C SER A 772 4.93 -16.49 44.42
N ILE A 773 5.63 -17.33 43.64
CA ILE A 773 5.42 -17.45 42.20
C ILE A 773 4.00 -17.95 41.92
N SER A 774 3.21 -17.12 41.24
CA SER A 774 1.88 -17.49 40.72
C SER A 774 1.85 -17.55 39.19
N SER A 775 2.82 -16.95 38.50
CA SER A 775 2.94 -16.96 37.04
C SER A 775 4.35 -17.38 36.61
N LEU A 776 4.43 -18.45 35.82
CA LEU A 776 5.66 -18.96 35.22
C LEU A 776 5.46 -19.18 33.72
N ILE A 777 6.35 -18.60 32.90
CA ILE A 777 6.35 -18.76 31.45
C ILE A 777 7.73 -19.28 31.00
N ILE A 778 7.75 -20.32 30.18
CA ILE A 778 8.96 -20.96 29.65
C ILE A 778 8.79 -21.14 28.13
N GLY A 779 9.83 -20.89 27.34
CA GLY A 779 9.84 -21.21 25.90
C GLY A 779 10.92 -22.20 25.52
N GLY A 780 10.80 -22.81 24.33
CA GLY A 780 11.82 -23.62 23.67
C GLY A 780 11.39 -25.06 23.34
N ILE A 781 11.94 -25.59 22.23
CA ILE A 781 11.61 -26.92 21.69
C ILE A 781 12.22 -28.06 22.56
N GLN A 782 11.41 -28.60 23.47
CA GLN A 782 11.55 -29.88 24.20
C GLN A 782 12.86 -30.19 25.00
N LYS A 783 12.70 -30.59 26.28
CA LYS A 783 13.01 -31.96 26.84
C LYS A 783 13.24 -32.00 28.36
N ASP A 784 12.19 -31.73 29.16
CA ASP A 784 11.84 -32.59 30.32
C ASP A 784 10.50 -32.17 30.98
N SER A 785 9.42 -32.20 30.19
CA SER A 785 8.06 -31.90 30.65
C SER A 785 7.61 -32.74 31.87
N VAL A 786 8.20 -33.92 32.06
CA VAL A 786 7.97 -34.79 33.22
C VAL A 786 8.58 -34.21 34.51
N ASN A 787 9.77 -33.61 34.48
CA ASN A 787 10.44 -33.09 35.68
C ASN A 787 9.94 -31.68 36.07
N GLN A 788 9.51 -30.87 35.09
CA GLN A 788 8.90 -29.56 35.34
C GLN A 788 7.46 -29.66 35.92
N SER A 789 6.80 -30.83 35.82
CA SER A 789 5.47 -31.06 36.41
C SER A 789 5.43 -31.04 37.96
N LYS A 790 6.59 -30.97 38.64
CA LYS A 790 6.71 -30.92 40.11
C LYS A 790 6.87 -29.51 40.68
N LEU A 791 6.67 -28.47 39.89
CA LEU A 791 6.87 -27.08 40.31
C LEU A 791 5.70 -26.56 41.17
N ALA A 792 6.07 -25.81 42.22
CA ALA A 792 5.27 -25.02 43.17
C ALA A 792 3.73 -25.23 43.23
N LEU A 793 3.25 -25.61 44.43
CA LEU A 793 1.82 -25.80 44.79
C LEU A 793 0.88 -24.58 44.58
N ASN A 794 1.42 -23.41 44.21
CA ASN A 794 0.72 -22.12 44.20
C ASN A 794 0.60 -21.47 42.78
N LEU A 795 1.00 -22.18 41.71
CA LEU A 795 0.94 -21.65 40.35
C LEU A 795 -0.51 -21.44 39.87
N GLU A 796 -0.84 -20.22 39.47
CA GLU A 796 -2.11 -19.85 38.81
C GLU A 796 -1.99 -19.91 37.28
N ILE A 797 -0.82 -19.53 36.75
CA ILE A 797 -0.51 -19.49 35.31
C ILE A 797 0.80 -20.24 35.08
N LEU A 798 0.74 -21.26 34.22
CA LEU A 798 1.91 -21.94 33.65
C LEU A 798 1.74 -22.00 32.14
N GLU A 799 2.60 -21.29 31.41
CA GLU A 799 2.63 -21.33 29.95
C GLU A 799 3.97 -21.92 29.47
N ILE A 800 3.88 -22.86 28.52
CA ILE A 800 5.04 -23.49 27.89
C ILE A 800 4.88 -23.33 26.39
N TYR A 801 5.83 -22.64 25.75
CA TYR A 801 5.86 -22.41 24.30
C TYR A 801 6.83 -23.40 23.66
N ASP A 802 6.31 -24.36 22.90
CA ASP A 802 7.11 -25.35 22.17
C ASP A 802 7.86 -24.76 20.95
N ASP A 803 7.57 -23.52 20.54
CA ASP A 803 8.21 -22.79 19.43
C ASP A 803 9.22 -21.73 19.92
N GLU A 804 9.89 -21.02 18.99
CA GLU A 804 10.79 -19.91 19.31
C GLU A 804 10.06 -18.75 20.02
N PHE A 805 10.36 -18.58 21.30
CA PHE A 805 9.82 -17.56 22.19
C PHE A 805 10.90 -16.54 22.59
N TYR A 806 10.56 -15.25 22.44
CA TYR A 806 11.46 -14.12 22.66
C TYR A 806 10.87 -13.09 23.66
N PRO A 807 10.90 -13.37 24.97
CA PRO A 807 10.24 -12.60 26.04
C PRO A 807 10.43 -11.07 25.98
N GLU A 808 11.61 -10.64 25.56
CA GLU A 808 12.08 -9.26 25.52
C GLU A 808 11.29 -8.37 24.54
N TYR A 809 10.69 -8.94 23.47
CA TYR A 809 9.85 -8.18 22.55
C TYR A 809 8.36 -8.09 22.98
N TYR A 810 7.98 -8.77 24.07
CA TYR A 810 6.61 -8.75 24.60
C TYR A 810 6.49 -7.77 25.78
N SER A 811 5.97 -6.58 25.48
CA SER A 811 5.64 -5.57 26.51
C SER A 811 4.61 -6.10 27.52
N THR A 812 4.59 -5.51 28.72
CA THR A 812 3.61 -5.83 29.77
C THR A 812 2.14 -5.59 29.34
N HIS A 813 1.92 -4.78 28.29
CA HIS A 813 0.60 -4.53 27.71
C HIS A 813 0.20 -5.52 26.60
N ASN A 814 1.12 -6.34 26.09
CA ASN A 814 0.83 -7.33 25.03
C ASN A 814 0.54 -8.74 25.55
N LEU A 815 0.80 -9.03 26.83
CA LEU A 815 0.45 -10.33 27.44
C LEU A 815 -1.06 -10.57 27.48
N SER A 816 -1.90 -9.53 27.46
CA SER A 816 -3.36 -9.65 27.30
C SER A 816 -3.82 -9.90 25.85
N LYS A 817 -2.91 -9.88 24.87
CA LYS A 817 -3.20 -10.11 23.44
C LYS A 817 -2.68 -11.44 22.90
N ILE A 818 -2.03 -12.25 23.74
CA ILE A 818 -1.66 -13.62 23.35
C ILE A 818 -2.91 -14.48 23.12
N SER A 819 -4.08 -14.10 23.68
CA SER A 819 -5.39 -14.64 23.30
C SER A 819 -5.70 -14.57 21.80
N ASP A 820 -5.20 -13.56 21.10
CA ASP A 820 -5.59 -13.24 19.73
C ASP A 820 -4.68 -13.90 18.70
N TYR A 821 -3.45 -14.28 19.09
CA TYR A 821 -2.53 -15.08 18.26
C TYR A 821 -2.81 -16.58 18.31
N ILE A 822 -3.80 -17.03 19.09
CA ILE A 822 -4.28 -18.42 19.12
C ILE A 822 -5.14 -18.77 17.88
N VAL A 823 -5.34 -17.84 16.94
CA VAL A 823 -6.22 -18.01 15.76
C VAL A 823 -5.53 -17.76 14.41
N ASP A 824 -4.33 -18.31 14.16
CA ASP A 824 -3.95 -18.70 12.78
C ASP A 824 -2.86 -19.79 12.63
N SER A 825 -2.61 -20.63 13.64
CA SER A 825 -1.82 -21.87 13.42
C SER A 825 -2.75 -23.01 12.98
N GLN A 826 -2.62 -23.48 11.73
CA GLN A 826 -3.41 -24.59 11.19
C GLN A 826 -3.02 -25.98 11.75
N ASN A 827 -2.86 -26.10 13.06
CA ASN A 827 -2.82 -27.37 13.79
C ASN A 827 -3.42 -27.19 15.19
N ASN A 828 -4.75 -27.22 15.27
CA ASN A 828 -5.50 -27.33 16.51
C ASN A 828 -5.09 -28.59 17.31
N GLN A 829 -4.12 -28.47 18.22
CA GLN A 829 -3.90 -29.44 19.31
C GLN A 829 -3.61 -28.76 20.67
N ILE A 830 -4.46 -27.80 21.07
CA ILE A 830 -4.71 -27.62 22.50
C ILE A 830 -5.63 -28.76 22.94
N LYS A 831 -5.06 -29.86 23.41
CA LYS A 831 -5.80 -30.90 24.14
C LYS A 831 -5.78 -30.60 25.64
N GLY A 832 -6.81 -29.93 26.11
CA GLY A 832 -7.15 -29.87 27.53
C GLY A 832 -7.61 -31.24 28.04
N GLU A 833 -6.69 -32.15 28.32
CA GLU A 833 -6.99 -33.43 28.97
C GLU A 833 -5.83 -34.00 29.82
N TYR A 834 -4.96 -33.14 30.37
CA TYR A 834 -3.92 -33.52 31.35
C TYR A 834 -3.86 -32.66 32.63
N ILE A 835 -4.92 -31.87 32.91
CA ILE A 835 -5.10 -31.20 34.21
C ILE A 835 -5.62 -32.18 35.31
N ILE A 836 -5.92 -33.43 34.94
CA ILE A 836 -6.36 -34.50 35.86
C ILE A 836 -5.51 -35.76 35.61
N PRO A 837 -4.24 -35.79 36.07
CA PRO A 837 -3.86 -36.87 36.99
C PRO A 837 -2.72 -36.50 37.97
N LEU A 838 -2.81 -35.39 38.70
CA LEU A 838 -1.86 -35.06 39.80
C LEU A 838 -2.52 -34.76 41.16
N LEU A 839 -3.82 -35.05 41.30
CA LEU A 839 -4.58 -34.99 42.55
C LEU A 839 -4.86 -36.37 43.19
N LEU A 840 -4.19 -37.43 42.72
CA LEU A 840 -4.30 -38.79 43.27
C LEU A 840 -2.93 -39.47 43.41
N ALA A 841 -2.02 -38.82 44.14
CA ALA A 841 -0.82 -39.43 44.72
C ALA A 841 -0.29 -38.59 45.91
N GLN A 842 -1.14 -38.37 46.92
CA GLN A 842 -0.76 -38.04 48.30
C GLN A 842 -1.29 -39.15 49.22
#